data_AF-A0A0M2U942-F1
#
_entry.id   AF-A0A0M2U942-F1
#
_cell.length_a   1.000
_cell.length_b   1.000
_cell.length_c   1.000
_cell.angle_alpha   90.00
_cell.angle_beta   90.00
_cell.angle_gamma   90.00
#
_symmetry.space_group_name_H-M   'P 1'
#
loop_
_entity.id
_entity.type
_entity.pdbx_description
1 polymer ?
#
loop_
_entity_poly.entity_id
_entity_poly.type
_entity_poly.pdbx_seq_one_letter_code
_entity_poly.pdbx_strand_id
1 'polypeptide(L)'
;MKKRKPIKVKVAGQLDALTDMLKYFLYQQPAQQVPQLVARVQQRLVTKQSASKLEKHALRCLSKNPAFDQEPQGRWLLDTRGQRANDQLYQWLQGLGKALNIGELRSMAEDRGIDPSLLIEKDLVTDGRFLRLRDGRWALVHWEIIKMVNGQELDRMAQQLRSLRQPAGVEDLAREVLECGVEGTDLMACLQRDPRFVWVGGHHWYLRELLPSQSDSGVSRAEALEPFRKAETAVLGEAELMLILNDTDPNSRDYILSSADLERGALRVTKRMERLFSGLPPVAWVSFRTGESIQEAWYLRLGGCILGLEPWFKAEGLVPGSKLRVKRVAGEERIFELEATGEREAEVYTEGRRVQQLEALWRRDQQERMTVERLVMEVMRLFPGGLKQEEIIGAVAAIRPEAVEEVPSVLEGQPFYELTVEGTWRFNQAVQAAYERLAQETLRAREEVEQAVKQAAAASQEAQSLLVEKEGLQGELIYLQNHHRDQEAQLHEKIRRLREQNDELQRENARTRAEMEKVYRRKEQLQQELEPARQQVVALRAERESLRGKVEQLEARSLQLQSNLSRAMQEAQAEQLRLGQRLKELEGRLHQSIIANEDLQRTVVKLQEERRLLKRRLNHWLVRLAVSISSLFSRRENGY
;
A
#
# COMPACT_ATOMS: atom_id res chain seq x y z
N MET A 1 -93.49 -58.76 14.91
CA MET A 1 -92.70 -57.56 15.29
C MET A 1 -91.28 -57.68 14.74
N LYS A 2 -90.78 -56.69 13.97
CA LYS A 2 -89.38 -56.68 13.50
C LYS A 2 -88.46 -56.36 14.68
N LYS A 3 -87.61 -57.31 15.10
CA LYS A 3 -86.55 -57.04 16.10
C LYS A 3 -85.62 -55.96 15.54
N ARG A 4 -85.70 -54.74 16.06
CA ARG A 4 -84.69 -53.70 15.75
C ARG A 4 -83.33 -54.25 16.18
N LYS A 5 -82.34 -54.28 15.28
CA LYS A 5 -80.96 -54.58 15.67
C LYS A 5 -80.57 -53.57 16.76
N PRO A 6 -80.01 -53.99 17.91
CA PRO A 6 -79.58 -53.05 18.93
C PRO A 6 -78.51 -52.13 18.33
N ILE A 7 -78.62 -50.83 18.62
CA ILE A 7 -77.58 -49.87 18.28
C ILE A 7 -76.31 -50.30 19.01
N LYS A 8 -75.23 -50.58 18.26
CA LYS A 8 -73.91 -50.83 18.85
C LYS A 8 -73.36 -49.52 19.38
N VAL A 9 -73.66 -49.22 20.64
CA VAL A 9 -73.04 -48.10 21.36
C VAL A 9 -71.63 -48.52 21.75
N LYS A 10 -70.62 -47.81 21.25
CA LYS A 10 -69.23 -47.93 21.71
C LYS A 10 -69.00 -46.98 22.88
N VAL A 11 -68.39 -47.45 23.97
CA VAL A 11 -68.10 -46.64 25.16
C VAL A 11 -66.65 -46.80 25.57
N ALA A 12 -65.94 -45.68 25.67
CA ALA A 12 -64.60 -45.62 26.21
C ALA A 12 -64.59 -45.91 27.71
N GLY A 13 -63.82 -46.91 28.13
CA GLY A 13 -63.63 -47.23 29.54
C GLY A 13 -62.77 -48.46 29.78
N GLN A 14 -62.44 -48.70 31.04
CA GLN A 14 -61.75 -49.92 31.48
C GLN A 14 -62.65 -50.66 32.48
N LEU A 15 -62.77 -51.98 32.34
CA LEU A 15 -63.35 -52.84 33.36
C LEU A 15 -62.23 -53.27 34.31
N ASP A 16 -62.32 -52.88 35.59
CA ASP A 16 -61.35 -53.20 36.64
C ASP A 16 -61.89 -54.23 37.65
N ALA A 17 -63.20 -54.19 37.92
CA ALA A 17 -63.88 -55.13 38.78
C ALA A 17 -64.07 -56.51 38.11
N LEU A 18 -63.70 -57.58 38.83
CA LEU A 18 -63.87 -58.97 38.40
C LEU A 18 -65.31 -59.28 38.00
N THR A 19 -66.27 -58.78 38.78
CA THR A 19 -67.72 -58.91 38.51
C THR A 19 -68.09 -58.43 37.11
N ASP A 20 -67.70 -57.21 36.77
CA ASP A 20 -68.11 -56.55 35.53
C ASP A 20 -67.43 -57.17 34.30
N MET A 21 -66.16 -57.62 34.42
CA MET A 21 -65.55 -58.45 33.38
C MET A 21 -66.29 -59.77 33.16
N LEU A 22 -66.69 -60.47 34.23
CA LEU A 22 -67.44 -61.72 34.13
C LEU A 22 -68.82 -61.50 33.49
N LYS A 23 -69.54 -60.43 33.86
CA LYS A 23 -70.79 -60.01 33.19
C LYS A 23 -70.55 -59.79 31.70
N TYR A 24 -69.55 -58.96 31.33
CA TYR A 24 -69.25 -58.63 29.94
C TYR A 24 -68.89 -59.88 29.11
N PHE A 25 -68.04 -60.76 29.62
CA PHE A 25 -67.67 -61.99 28.89
C PHE A 25 -68.84 -62.98 28.76
N LEU A 26 -69.68 -63.14 29.79
CA LEU A 26 -70.86 -64.00 29.75
C LEU A 26 -71.97 -63.43 28.85
N TYR A 27 -72.06 -62.11 28.70
CA TYR A 27 -72.93 -61.49 27.70
C TYR A 27 -72.43 -61.75 26.27
N GLN A 28 -71.13 -61.56 26.02
CA GLN A 28 -70.54 -61.80 24.70
C GLN A 28 -70.63 -63.26 24.25
N GLN A 29 -70.44 -64.19 25.18
CA GLN A 29 -70.56 -65.63 24.95
C GLN A 29 -71.23 -66.30 26.16
N PRO A 30 -72.52 -66.65 26.10
CA PRO A 30 -73.21 -67.29 27.21
C PRO A 30 -72.71 -68.74 27.45
N ALA A 31 -73.01 -69.27 28.63
CA ALA A 31 -72.76 -70.67 29.01
C ALA A 31 -71.27 -71.08 28.98
N GLN A 32 -70.40 -70.25 29.56
CA GLN A 32 -68.96 -70.56 29.70
C GLN A 32 -68.63 -71.29 31.01
N GLN A 33 -67.55 -72.08 30.98
CA GLN A 33 -66.95 -72.66 32.19
C GLN A 33 -65.96 -71.70 32.83
N VAL A 34 -65.73 -71.84 34.15
CA VAL A 34 -64.84 -70.93 34.90
C VAL A 34 -63.41 -70.84 34.33
N PRO A 35 -62.72 -71.94 33.93
CA PRO A 35 -61.38 -71.84 33.36
C PRO A 35 -61.32 -70.97 32.09
N GLN A 36 -62.37 -70.98 31.26
CA GLN A 36 -62.47 -70.15 30.05
C GLN A 36 -62.62 -68.67 30.39
N LEU A 37 -63.46 -68.36 31.38
CA LEU A 37 -63.65 -67.01 31.90
C LEU A 37 -62.36 -66.49 32.56
N VAL A 38 -61.68 -67.31 33.37
CA VAL A 38 -60.41 -66.97 34.04
C VAL A 38 -59.32 -66.66 33.02
N ALA A 39 -59.17 -67.46 31.95
CA ALA A 39 -58.21 -67.18 30.90
C ALA A 39 -58.46 -65.82 30.22
N ARG A 40 -59.71 -65.46 29.96
CA ARG A 40 -60.09 -64.16 29.37
C ARG A 40 -59.91 -62.98 30.34
N VAL A 41 -60.23 -63.17 31.62
CA VAL A 41 -59.94 -62.18 32.66
C VAL A 41 -58.42 -61.97 32.76
N GLN A 42 -57.62 -63.04 32.78
CA GLN A 42 -56.16 -62.96 32.87
C GLN A 42 -55.52 -62.27 31.66
N GLN A 43 -56.12 -62.36 30.47
CA GLN A 43 -55.68 -61.62 29.27
C GLN A 43 -55.98 -60.11 29.33
N ARG A 44 -57.02 -59.67 30.04
CA ARG A 44 -57.42 -58.24 30.13
C ARG A 44 -57.01 -57.55 31.43
N LEU A 45 -56.90 -58.30 32.51
CA LEU A 45 -56.65 -57.79 33.85
C LEU A 45 -55.18 -57.95 34.21
N VAL A 46 -54.43 -56.84 34.16
CA VAL A 46 -53.01 -56.77 34.55
C VAL A 46 -52.86 -57.05 36.06
N THR A 47 -52.88 -58.33 36.42
CA THR A 47 -52.82 -58.79 37.81
C THR A 47 -51.66 -59.76 38.02
N LYS A 48 -50.89 -59.52 39.08
CA LYS A 48 -49.84 -60.43 39.58
C LYS A 48 -50.43 -61.66 40.32
N GLN A 49 -51.69 -62.01 40.07
CA GLN A 49 -52.37 -63.12 40.74
C GLN A 49 -52.18 -64.41 39.92
N SER A 50 -51.88 -65.52 40.59
CA SER A 50 -51.83 -66.83 39.93
C SER A 50 -53.23 -67.24 39.47
N ALA A 51 -53.30 -67.99 38.35
CA ALA A 51 -54.56 -68.42 37.75
C ALA A 51 -55.51 -69.12 38.76
N SER A 52 -54.98 -70.00 39.62
CA SER A 52 -55.76 -70.67 40.68
C SER A 52 -56.35 -69.72 41.72
N LYS A 53 -55.68 -68.59 42.03
CA LYS A 53 -56.22 -67.56 42.93
C LYS A 53 -57.33 -66.76 42.25
N LEU A 54 -57.13 -66.41 40.97
CA LEU A 54 -58.13 -65.73 40.15
C LEU A 54 -59.38 -66.59 39.94
N GLU A 55 -59.22 -67.90 39.73
CA GLU A 55 -60.30 -68.88 39.62
C GLU A 55 -61.15 -68.98 40.89
N LYS A 56 -60.51 -69.08 42.07
CA LYS A 56 -61.22 -69.04 43.36
C LYS A 56 -61.98 -67.73 43.57
N HIS A 57 -61.45 -66.60 43.08
CA HIS A 57 -62.15 -65.32 43.12
C HIS A 57 -63.31 -65.26 42.13
N ALA A 58 -63.15 -65.80 40.92
CA ALA A 58 -64.20 -65.87 39.91
C ALA A 58 -65.38 -66.74 40.38
N LEU A 59 -65.11 -67.95 40.88
CA LEU A 59 -66.12 -68.82 41.51
C LEU A 59 -66.88 -68.10 42.64
N ARG A 60 -66.17 -67.40 43.52
CA ARG A 60 -66.78 -66.64 44.62
C ARG A 60 -67.64 -65.47 44.12
N CYS A 61 -67.26 -64.84 43.01
CA CYS A 61 -68.04 -63.76 42.40
C CYS A 61 -69.33 -64.31 41.78
N LEU A 62 -69.20 -65.34 40.94
CA LEU A 62 -70.29 -66.04 40.26
C LEU A 62 -71.31 -66.60 41.26
N SER A 63 -70.86 -67.26 42.33
CA SER A 63 -71.75 -67.89 43.31
C SER A 63 -72.40 -66.93 44.32
N LYS A 64 -71.98 -65.66 44.38
CA LYS A 64 -72.48 -64.69 45.39
C LYS A 64 -73.23 -63.50 44.80
N ASN A 65 -73.13 -63.24 43.50
CA ASN A 65 -73.85 -62.16 42.85
C ASN A 65 -75.08 -62.73 42.11
N PRO A 66 -76.32 -62.32 42.43
CA PRO A 66 -77.54 -62.82 41.80
C PRO A 66 -77.67 -62.46 40.31
N ALA A 67 -76.75 -61.67 39.75
CA ALA A 67 -76.63 -61.45 38.31
C ALA A 67 -76.21 -62.72 37.54
N PHE A 68 -75.71 -63.77 38.20
CA PHE A 68 -75.23 -64.99 37.54
C PHE A 68 -76.05 -66.22 37.92
N ASP A 69 -76.43 -67.00 36.91
CA ASP A 69 -77.10 -68.29 37.06
C ASP A 69 -76.14 -69.43 36.70
N GLN A 70 -76.23 -70.57 37.39
CA GLN A 70 -75.46 -71.77 37.07
C GLN A 70 -76.34 -72.82 36.37
N GLU A 71 -75.92 -73.25 35.18
CA GLU A 71 -76.55 -74.38 34.47
C GLU A 71 -76.14 -75.73 35.09
N PRO A 72 -76.97 -76.79 34.95
CA PRO A 72 -76.66 -78.14 35.46
C PRO A 72 -75.33 -78.74 34.97
N GLN A 73 -74.76 -78.23 33.87
CA GLN A 73 -73.47 -78.67 33.31
C GLN A 73 -72.26 -77.91 33.88
N GLY A 74 -72.42 -77.15 34.96
CA GLY A 74 -71.34 -76.36 35.58
C GLY A 74 -70.93 -75.13 34.78
N ARG A 75 -71.73 -74.75 33.77
CA ARG A 75 -71.58 -73.53 32.97
C ARG A 75 -72.31 -72.37 33.65
N TRP A 76 -71.85 -71.16 33.41
CA TRP A 76 -72.43 -69.95 33.98
C TRP A 76 -73.12 -69.10 32.90
N LEU A 77 -74.23 -68.47 33.29
CA LEU A 77 -75.01 -67.53 32.51
C LEU A 77 -75.06 -66.17 33.22
N LEU A 78 -75.37 -65.13 32.46
CA LEU A 78 -75.69 -63.81 32.96
C LEU A 78 -77.21 -63.60 32.89
N ASP A 79 -77.84 -63.21 33.98
CA ASP A 79 -79.25 -62.80 33.95
C ASP A 79 -79.40 -61.39 33.35
N THR A 80 -79.78 -61.34 32.08
CA THR A 80 -80.04 -60.08 31.36
C THR A 80 -81.46 -59.52 31.57
N ARG A 81 -82.33 -60.19 32.36
CA ARG A 81 -83.66 -59.65 32.71
C ARG A 81 -83.51 -58.42 33.61
N GLY A 82 -82.58 -58.51 34.56
CA GLY A 82 -82.29 -57.46 35.55
C GLY A 82 -83.42 -57.20 36.52
N GLN A 83 -83.25 -56.16 37.34
CA GLN A 83 -84.14 -55.81 38.44
C GLN A 83 -85.10 -54.69 38.04
N ARG A 84 -86.40 -54.86 38.30
CA ARG A 84 -87.43 -53.86 37.94
C ARG A 84 -87.18 -52.46 38.49
N ALA A 85 -86.56 -52.36 39.68
CA ALA A 85 -86.17 -51.09 40.29
C ALA A 85 -85.23 -50.26 39.40
N ASN A 86 -84.38 -50.93 38.59
CA ASN A 86 -83.39 -50.28 37.73
C ASN A 86 -83.87 -50.03 36.30
N ASP A 87 -85.12 -50.38 35.96
CA ASP A 87 -85.62 -50.31 34.58
C ASP A 87 -85.61 -48.88 34.00
N GLN A 88 -85.84 -47.87 34.85
CA GLN A 88 -85.78 -46.46 34.43
C GLN A 88 -84.35 -46.05 34.09
N LEU A 89 -83.36 -46.44 34.91
CA LEU A 89 -81.93 -46.18 34.67
C LEU A 89 -81.44 -46.87 33.39
N TYR A 90 -81.89 -48.10 33.16
CA TYR A 90 -81.62 -48.83 31.93
C TYR A 90 -82.15 -48.06 30.72
N GLN A 91 -83.39 -47.57 30.78
CA GLN A 91 -83.99 -46.74 29.72
C GLN A 91 -83.25 -45.41 29.51
N TRP A 92 -82.74 -44.77 30.57
CA TRP A 92 -82.00 -43.51 30.46
C TRP A 92 -80.64 -43.70 29.80
N LEU A 93 -79.85 -44.69 30.24
CA LEU A 93 -78.59 -45.04 29.60
C LEU A 93 -78.84 -45.45 28.14
N GLN A 94 -79.82 -46.32 27.88
CA GLN A 94 -80.16 -46.78 26.53
C GLN A 94 -80.62 -45.63 25.61
N GLY A 95 -81.42 -44.69 26.12
CA GLY A 95 -81.91 -43.54 25.37
C GLY A 95 -80.85 -42.47 25.08
N LEU A 96 -79.91 -42.28 26.01
CA LEU A 96 -78.82 -41.30 25.87
C LEU A 96 -77.59 -41.85 25.12
N GLY A 97 -77.38 -43.17 25.11
CA GLY A 97 -76.23 -43.79 24.45
C GLY A 97 -74.86 -43.41 25.04
N LYS A 98 -74.82 -42.90 26.28
CA LYS A 98 -73.59 -42.56 27.02
C LYS A 98 -73.56 -43.21 28.39
N ALA A 99 -72.38 -43.62 28.84
CA ALA A 99 -72.18 -44.07 30.22
C ALA A 99 -72.15 -42.86 31.17
N LEU A 100 -72.81 -43.00 32.32
CA LEU A 100 -73.03 -41.92 33.29
C LEU A 100 -72.51 -42.29 34.67
N ASN A 101 -71.93 -41.35 35.39
CA ASN A 101 -71.61 -41.55 36.81
C ASN A 101 -72.88 -41.52 37.67
N ILE A 102 -72.79 -42.01 38.92
CA ILE A 102 -73.95 -42.09 39.82
C ILE A 102 -74.56 -40.72 40.17
N GLY A 103 -73.77 -39.65 40.16
CA GLY A 103 -74.23 -38.27 40.38
C GLY A 103 -75.03 -37.73 39.20
N GLU A 104 -74.60 -37.98 37.97
CA GLU A 104 -75.39 -37.68 36.76
C GLU A 104 -76.72 -38.44 36.76
N LEU A 105 -76.72 -39.71 37.17
CA LEU A 105 -77.95 -40.51 37.29
C LEU A 105 -78.89 -39.97 38.40
N ARG A 106 -78.35 -39.43 39.50
CA ARG A 106 -79.13 -38.78 40.57
C ARG A 106 -79.72 -37.44 40.13
N SER A 107 -78.94 -36.58 39.51
CA SER A 107 -79.45 -35.33 38.92
C SER A 107 -80.55 -35.60 37.89
N MET A 108 -80.39 -36.63 37.04
CA MET A 108 -81.45 -37.05 36.12
C MET A 108 -82.71 -37.61 36.79
N ALA A 109 -82.61 -38.14 38.01
CA ALA A 109 -83.77 -38.57 38.80
C ALA A 109 -84.48 -37.36 39.42
N GLU A 110 -83.74 -36.43 40.01
CA GLU A 110 -84.24 -35.16 40.54
C GLU A 110 -84.99 -34.36 39.47
N ASP A 111 -84.39 -34.17 38.29
CA ASP A 111 -85.00 -33.51 37.12
C ASP A 111 -86.31 -34.17 36.65
N ARG A 112 -86.55 -35.43 37.02
CA ARG A 112 -87.71 -36.24 36.64
C ARG A 112 -88.66 -36.52 37.81
N GLY A 113 -88.45 -35.88 38.96
CA GLY A 113 -89.30 -36.02 40.15
C GLY A 113 -89.21 -37.39 40.83
N ILE A 114 -88.09 -38.11 40.65
CA ILE A 114 -87.80 -39.40 41.28
C ILE A 114 -86.82 -39.15 42.42
N ASP A 115 -87.09 -39.72 43.60
CA ASP A 115 -86.21 -39.58 44.76
C ASP A 115 -84.81 -40.19 44.47
N PRO A 116 -83.73 -39.37 44.44
CA PRO A 116 -82.38 -39.84 44.19
C PRO A 116 -81.84 -40.75 45.30
N SER A 117 -82.48 -40.79 46.48
CA SER A 117 -82.13 -41.71 47.58
C SER A 117 -82.34 -43.18 47.22
N LEU A 118 -83.25 -43.46 46.28
CA LEU A 118 -83.54 -44.80 45.76
C LEU A 118 -82.42 -45.35 44.85
N LEU A 119 -81.43 -44.51 44.48
CA LEU A 119 -80.31 -44.88 43.62
C LEU A 119 -79.13 -45.42 44.42
N ILE A 120 -79.22 -46.72 44.75
CA ILE A 120 -78.22 -47.49 45.49
C ILE A 120 -77.28 -48.20 44.52
N GLU A 121 -75.98 -47.85 44.51
CA GLU A 121 -74.99 -48.49 43.61
C GLU A 121 -74.93 -50.02 43.71
N LYS A 122 -75.17 -50.56 44.91
CA LYS A 122 -75.15 -52.00 45.18
C LYS A 122 -76.18 -52.77 44.34
N ASP A 123 -77.30 -52.13 44.00
CA ASP A 123 -78.38 -52.75 43.25
C ASP A 123 -78.03 -52.78 41.75
N LEU A 124 -77.22 -51.82 41.27
CA LEU A 124 -76.61 -51.85 39.94
C LEU A 124 -75.47 -52.88 39.82
N VAL A 125 -74.66 -53.06 40.87
CA VAL A 125 -73.65 -54.15 40.91
C VAL A 125 -74.31 -55.52 40.79
N THR A 126 -75.51 -55.68 41.35
CA THR A 126 -76.27 -56.95 41.37
C THR A 126 -77.26 -57.13 40.21
N ASP A 127 -77.44 -56.14 39.35
CA ASP A 127 -78.21 -56.25 38.11
C ASP A 127 -77.30 -56.61 36.93
N GLY A 128 -77.59 -57.73 36.26
CA GLY A 128 -76.77 -58.24 35.15
C GLY A 128 -76.72 -57.33 33.92
N ARG A 129 -77.63 -56.36 33.78
CA ARG A 129 -77.68 -55.44 32.64
C ARG A 129 -76.64 -54.31 32.70
N PHE A 130 -76.07 -54.05 33.88
CA PHE A 130 -75.17 -52.91 34.11
C PHE A 130 -73.73 -53.35 34.34
N LEU A 131 -72.80 -52.56 33.82
CA LEU A 131 -71.35 -52.66 34.03
C LEU A 131 -70.85 -51.38 34.69
N ARG A 132 -70.02 -51.51 35.73
CA ARG A 132 -69.25 -50.38 36.25
C ARG A 132 -67.90 -50.28 35.54
N LEU A 133 -67.58 -49.08 35.06
CA LEU A 133 -66.27 -48.72 34.54
C LEU A 133 -65.36 -48.24 35.69
N ARG A 134 -64.04 -48.35 35.49
CA ARG A 134 -63.00 -47.96 36.46
C ARG A 134 -63.09 -46.50 36.93
N ASP A 135 -63.65 -45.62 36.11
CA ASP A 135 -63.87 -44.20 36.41
C ASP A 135 -65.19 -43.93 37.16
N GLY A 136 -65.92 -44.98 37.56
CA GLY A 136 -67.19 -44.88 38.27
C GLY A 136 -68.41 -44.65 37.38
N ARG A 137 -68.25 -44.59 36.05
CA ARG A 137 -69.40 -44.52 35.13
C ARG A 137 -70.07 -45.89 34.95
N TRP A 138 -71.37 -45.87 34.76
CA TRP A 138 -72.21 -47.03 34.51
C TRP A 138 -72.54 -47.15 33.03
N ALA A 139 -72.25 -48.31 32.47
CA ALA A 139 -72.51 -48.71 31.10
C ALA A 139 -73.53 -49.87 31.05
N LEU A 140 -74.16 -50.09 29.90
CA LEU A 140 -74.98 -51.29 29.69
C LEU A 140 -74.10 -52.45 29.22
N VAL A 141 -74.41 -53.67 29.67
CA VAL A 141 -73.61 -54.88 29.38
C VAL A 141 -73.54 -55.23 27.88
N HIS A 142 -74.52 -54.76 27.11
CA HIS A 142 -74.59 -54.93 25.67
C HIS A 142 -73.90 -53.80 24.88
N TRP A 143 -73.16 -52.91 25.55
CA TRP A 143 -72.33 -51.89 24.91
C TRP A 143 -70.91 -52.42 24.64
N GLU A 144 -70.31 -51.91 23.59
CA GLU A 144 -68.96 -52.29 23.18
C GLU A 144 -67.94 -51.42 23.92
N ILE A 145 -67.35 -51.96 24.99
CA ILE A 145 -66.32 -51.26 25.76
C ILE A 145 -65.01 -51.22 24.96
N ILE A 146 -64.59 -50.02 24.58
CA ILE A 146 -63.34 -49.72 23.85
C ILE A 146 -62.28 -49.15 24.81
N LYS A 147 -61.00 -49.33 24.49
CA LYS A 147 -59.87 -48.81 25.28
C LYS A 147 -59.96 -47.29 25.33
N MET A 148 -59.96 -46.75 26.55
CA MET A 148 -59.85 -45.30 26.79
C MET A 148 -58.36 -44.91 26.73
N VAL A 149 -58.01 -44.00 25.83
CA VAL A 149 -56.67 -43.44 25.69
C VAL A 149 -56.43 -42.44 26.82
N ASN A 150 -55.34 -42.62 27.57
CA ASN A 150 -55.00 -41.76 28.70
C ASN A 150 -53.99 -40.66 28.32
N GLY A 151 -53.81 -39.67 29.20
CA GLY A 151 -52.92 -38.53 28.96
C GLY A 151 -51.47 -38.93 28.63
N GLN A 152 -50.91 -39.95 29.29
CA GLN A 152 -49.54 -40.41 29.03
C GLN A 152 -49.39 -41.07 27.65
N GLU A 153 -50.46 -41.71 27.14
CA GLU A 153 -50.48 -42.26 25.78
C GLU A 153 -50.53 -41.12 24.74
N LEU A 154 -51.32 -40.06 24.99
CA LEU A 154 -51.29 -38.85 24.16
C LEU A 154 -49.92 -38.14 24.22
N ASP A 155 -49.28 -38.07 25.39
CA ASP A 155 -47.95 -37.47 25.54
C ASP A 155 -46.88 -38.24 24.74
N ARG A 156 -46.96 -39.58 24.71
CA ARG A 156 -46.12 -40.43 23.86
C ARG A 156 -46.38 -40.21 22.38
N MET A 157 -47.64 -40.11 21.95
CA MET A 157 -47.99 -39.76 20.57
C MET A 157 -47.45 -38.39 20.15
N ALA A 158 -47.53 -37.40 21.04
CA ALA A 158 -46.92 -36.10 20.82
C ALA A 158 -45.39 -36.22 20.70
N GLN A 159 -44.72 -36.93 21.61
CA GLN A 159 -43.28 -37.17 21.52
C GLN A 159 -42.88 -37.89 20.22
N GLN A 160 -43.68 -38.85 19.75
CA GLN A 160 -43.46 -39.54 18.49
C GLN A 160 -43.59 -38.59 17.30
N LEU A 161 -44.67 -37.78 17.22
CA LEU A 161 -44.81 -36.75 16.18
C LEU A 161 -43.66 -35.74 16.18
N ARG A 162 -43.14 -35.34 17.35
CA ARG A 162 -41.93 -34.49 17.46
C ARG A 162 -40.69 -35.15 16.86
N SER A 163 -40.52 -36.46 17.06
CA SER A 163 -39.39 -37.22 16.51
C SER A 163 -39.48 -37.41 15.00
N LEU A 164 -40.69 -37.65 14.47
CA LEU A 164 -40.94 -37.86 13.06
C LEU A 164 -40.86 -36.57 12.23
N ARG A 165 -41.19 -35.41 12.81
CA ARG A 165 -41.27 -34.09 12.13
C ARG A 165 -42.16 -34.03 10.88
N GLN A 166 -43.00 -35.04 10.70
CA GLN A 166 -44.00 -35.16 9.64
C GLN A 166 -45.30 -35.71 10.25
N PRO A 167 -46.46 -35.51 9.60
CA PRO A 167 -47.72 -36.10 10.05
C PRO A 167 -47.68 -37.62 10.07
N ALA A 168 -48.33 -38.22 11.06
CA ALA A 168 -48.50 -39.67 11.15
C ALA A 168 -49.96 -40.07 10.97
N GLY A 169 -50.19 -41.24 10.37
CA GLY A 169 -51.52 -41.86 10.30
C GLY A 169 -51.99 -42.29 11.69
N VAL A 170 -53.28 -42.11 11.98
CA VAL A 170 -53.86 -42.51 13.27
C VAL A 170 -53.77 -44.01 13.53
N GLU A 171 -53.79 -44.84 12.47
CA GLU A 171 -53.55 -46.29 12.58
C GLU A 171 -52.12 -46.61 13.01
N ASP A 172 -51.13 -45.86 12.54
CA ASP A 172 -49.72 -46.08 12.88
C ASP A 172 -49.43 -45.55 14.29
N LEU A 173 -49.98 -44.38 14.66
CA LEU A 173 -49.96 -43.89 16.05
C LEU A 173 -50.63 -44.87 17.02
N ALA A 174 -51.76 -45.48 16.66
CA ALA A 174 -52.42 -46.48 17.48
C ALA A 174 -51.60 -47.77 17.59
N ARG A 175 -51.03 -48.25 16.48
CA ARG A 175 -50.19 -49.45 16.45
C ARG A 175 -48.92 -49.28 17.28
N GLU A 176 -48.24 -48.15 17.16
CA GLU A 176 -46.94 -47.91 17.81
C GLU A 176 -47.07 -47.48 19.27
N VAL A 177 -48.11 -46.71 19.65
CA VAL A 177 -48.25 -46.22 21.03
C VAL A 177 -49.28 -46.99 21.87
N LEU A 178 -50.35 -47.50 21.26
CA LEU A 178 -51.43 -48.19 21.97
C LEU A 178 -51.38 -49.72 21.84
N GLU A 179 -50.50 -50.25 20.99
CA GLU A 179 -50.37 -51.68 20.65
C GLU A 179 -51.69 -52.31 20.13
N CYS A 180 -52.59 -51.50 19.56
CA CYS A 180 -53.88 -51.95 19.04
C CYS A 180 -54.42 -51.05 17.92
N GLY A 181 -55.35 -51.56 17.11
CA GLY A 181 -55.97 -50.81 16.01
C GLY A 181 -57.00 -49.78 16.48
N VAL A 182 -57.21 -48.73 15.67
CA VAL A 182 -58.00 -47.54 16.08
C VAL A 182 -59.43 -47.88 16.46
N GLU A 183 -60.08 -48.81 15.75
CA GLU A 183 -61.48 -49.20 15.98
C GLU A 183 -61.79 -49.66 17.42
N GLY A 184 -60.78 -50.15 18.14
CA GLY A 184 -60.87 -50.62 19.52
C GLY A 184 -60.58 -49.55 20.57
N THR A 185 -60.43 -48.28 20.18
CA THR A 185 -59.98 -47.17 21.02
C THR A 185 -60.85 -45.92 20.83
N ASP A 186 -60.83 -44.99 21.78
CA ASP A 186 -61.41 -43.65 21.62
C ASP A 186 -60.42 -42.60 21.06
N LEU A 187 -59.28 -43.05 20.52
CA LEU A 187 -58.17 -42.21 20.09
C LEU A 187 -58.59 -41.04 19.21
N MET A 188 -59.41 -41.28 18.19
CA MET A 188 -59.89 -40.23 17.28
C MET A 188 -60.65 -39.11 18.01
N ALA A 189 -61.42 -39.44 19.05
CA ALA A 189 -62.14 -38.44 19.84
C ALA A 189 -61.20 -37.70 20.81
N CYS A 190 -60.17 -38.36 21.32
CA CYS A 190 -59.13 -37.73 22.15
C CYS A 190 -58.28 -36.75 21.33
N LEU A 191 -57.80 -37.14 20.14
CA LEU A 191 -57.03 -36.27 19.25
C LEU A 191 -57.86 -35.05 18.75
N GLN A 192 -59.16 -35.21 18.53
CA GLN A 192 -60.06 -34.11 18.19
C GLN A 192 -60.30 -33.11 19.34
N ARG A 193 -60.15 -33.53 20.59
CA ARG A 193 -60.40 -32.72 21.79
C ARG A 193 -59.13 -32.07 22.35
N ASP A 194 -57.98 -32.72 22.20
CA ASP A 194 -56.70 -32.23 22.71
C ASP A 194 -56.17 -31.11 21.77
N PRO A 195 -56.04 -29.86 22.26
CA PRO A 195 -55.68 -28.71 21.41
C PRO A 195 -54.25 -28.78 20.85
N ARG A 196 -53.38 -29.64 21.42
CA ARG A 196 -52.00 -29.84 20.95
C ARG A 196 -51.96 -30.50 19.58
N PHE A 197 -52.96 -31.30 19.24
CA PHE A 197 -53.04 -31.99 17.97
C PHE A 197 -53.84 -31.16 16.95
N VAL A 198 -53.49 -31.36 15.68
CA VAL A 198 -54.18 -30.78 14.53
C VAL A 198 -54.42 -31.89 13.51
N TRP A 199 -55.66 -31.96 13.03
CA TRP A 199 -56.00 -32.85 11.93
C TRP A 199 -55.55 -32.22 10.61
N VAL A 200 -54.68 -32.92 9.88
CA VAL A 200 -54.08 -32.43 8.63
C VAL A 200 -54.62 -33.14 7.38
N GLY A 201 -55.77 -33.80 7.55
CA GLY A 201 -56.56 -34.42 6.48
C GLY A 201 -56.63 -35.94 6.56
N GLY A 202 -57.75 -36.52 6.15
CA GLY A 202 -58.01 -37.96 6.15
C GLY A 202 -57.68 -38.61 7.49
N HIS A 203 -56.70 -39.52 7.51
CA HIS A 203 -56.27 -40.21 8.73
C HIS A 203 -55.03 -39.60 9.42
N HIS A 204 -54.50 -38.48 8.94
CA HIS A 204 -53.23 -37.91 9.41
C HIS A 204 -53.41 -36.83 10.48
N TRP A 205 -52.53 -36.88 11.47
CA TRP A 205 -52.47 -35.95 12.60
C TRP A 205 -51.04 -35.41 12.77
N TYR A 206 -50.95 -34.18 13.28
CA TYR A 206 -49.69 -33.52 13.59
C TYR A 206 -49.82 -32.67 14.86
N LEU A 207 -48.71 -32.06 15.29
CA LEU A 207 -48.69 -31.15 16.43
C LEU A 207 -48.83 -29.70 16.00
N ARG A 208 -49.73 -28.97 16.67
CA ARG A 208 -49.99 -27.55 16.43
C ARG A 208 -48.76 -26.67 16.69
N GLU A 209 -47.99 -26.99 17.73
CA GLU A 209 -46.75 -26.29 18.10
C GLU A 209 -45.60 -26.46 17.09
N LEU A 210 -45.71 -27.43 16.18
CA LEU A 210 -44.71 -27.70 15.13
C LEU A 210 -45.20 -27.30 13.72
N LEU A 211 -46.41 -26.75 13.60
CA LEU A 211 -46.85 -26.17 12.33
C LEU A 211 -45.94 -24.97 12.01
N PRO A 212 -45.49 -24.80 10.76
CA PRO A 212 -44.71 -23.63 10.39
C PRO A 212 -45.57 -22.37 10.56
N SER A 213 -45.14 -21.46 11.44
CA SER A 213 -45.81 -20.17 11.62
C SER A 213 -45.54 -19.29 10.42
N GLN A 214 -46.54 -18.53 9.95
CA GLN A 214 -46.30 -17.47 8.96
C GLN A 214 -45.31 -16.40 9.45
N SER A 215 -45.10 -16.32 10.77
CA SER A 215 -44.17 -15.41 11.44
C SER A 215 -42.74 -15.94 11.60
N ASP A 216 -42.50 -17.25 11.42
CA ASP A 216 -41.14 -17.82 11.63
C ASP A 216 -40.19 -17.49 10.47
N SER A 217 -40.73 -17.09 9.30
CA SER A 217 -39.95 -16.51 8.21
C SER A 217 -39.65 -15.02 8.46
N GLY A 218 -38.88 -14.72 9.52
CA GLY A 218 -38.12 -13.47 9.67
C GLY A 218 -38.91 -12.15 9.51
N VAL A 219 -40.07 -12.01 10.17
CA VAL A 219 -41.00 -10.86 10.01
C VAL A 219 -40.31 -9.48 10.01
N SER A 220 -39.32 -9.26 10.89
CA SER A 220 -38.58 -7.99 10.99
C SER A 220 -37.81 -7.57 9.72
N ARG A 221 -37.59 -8.46 8.75
CA ARG A 221 -36.90 -8.19 7.48
C ARG A 221 -37.86 -7.94 6.31
N ALA A 222 -39.04 -8.55 6.34
CA ALA A 222 -40.02 -8.39 5.27
C ALA A 222 -40.59 -6.96 5.22
N GLU A 223 -40.87 -6.37 6.39
CA GLU A 223 -41.54 -5.07 6.52
C GLU A 223 -40.72 -3.89 5.95
N ALA A 224 -39.39 -3.92 6.06
CA ALA A 224 -38.53 -2.84 5.58
C ALA A 224 -38.57 -2.66 4.06
N LEU A 225 -38.67 -3.77 3.30
CA LEU A 225 -38.69 -3.76 1.83
C LEU A 225 -40.10 -3.69 1.23
N GLU A 226 -41.16 -3.64 2.05
CA GLU A 226 -42.55 -3.54 1.58
C GLU A 226 -42.82 -2.41 0.57
N PRO A 227 -42.24 -1.19 0.67
CA PRO A 227 -42.43 -0.15 -0.34
C PRO A 227 -42.05 -0.59 -1.76
N PHE A 228 -41.01 -1.41 -1.91
CA PHE A 228 -40.54 -1.93 -3.21
C PHE A 228 -41.32 -3.17 -3.63
N ARG A 229 -41.74 -3.99 -2.66
CA ARG A 229 -42.65 -5.13 -2.90
C ARG A 229 -44.02 -4.67 -3.39
N LYS A 230 -44.48 -3.44 -3.10
CA LYS A 230 -45.70 -2.87 -3.67
C LYS A 230 -45.62 -2.72 -5.20
N ALA A 231 -44.48 -2.28 -5.74
CA ALA A 231 -44.29 -2.16 -7.18
C ALA A 231 -44.32 -3.55 -7.85
N GLU A 232 -43.55 -4.50 -7.32
CA GLU A 232 -43.59 -5.90 -7.78
C GLU A 232 -45.00 -6.50 -7.66
N THR A 233 -45.73 -6.24 -6.56
CA THR A 233 -47.08 -6.76 -6.32
C THR A 233 -48.13 -6.15 -7.25
N ALA A 234 -47.97 -4.88 -7.65
CA ALA A 234 -48.85 -4.25 -8.64
C ALA A 234 -48.69 -4.91 -10.01
N VAL A 235 -47.44 -5.01 -10.50
CA VAL A 235 -47.10 -5.69 -11.77
C VAL A 235 -47.52 -7.17 -11.73
N LEU A 236 -47.30 -7.87 -10.61
CA LEU A 236 -47.76 -9.24 -10.41
C LEU A 236 -49.30 -9.35 -10.45
N GLY A 237 -50.02 -8.36 -9.92
CA GLY A 237 -51.48 -8.29 -10.00
C GLY A 237 -51.98 -8.14 -11.44
N GLU A 238 -51.34 -7.28 -12.23
CA GLU A 238 -51.64 -7.11 -13.66
C GLU A 238 -51.32 -8.39 -14.47
N ALA A 239 -50.18 -9.02 -14.20
CA ALA A 239 -49.83 -10.30 -14.81
C ALA A 239 -50.76 -11.45 -14.39
N GLU A 240 -51.21 -11.49 -13.12
CA GLU A 240 -52.22 -12.45 -12.65
C GLU A 240 -53.57 -12.28 -13.36
N LEU A 241 -53.99 -11.05 -13.69
CA LEU A 241 -55.19 -10.80 -14.50
C LEU A 241 -55.06 -11.40 -15.91
N MET A 242 -53.88 -11.30 -16.53
CA MET A 242 -53.62 -11.92 -17.83
C MET A 242 -53.63 -13.45 -17.77
N LEU A 243 -53.18 -14.05 -16.67
CA LEU A 243 -53.29 -15.51 -16.48
C LEU A 243 -54.74 -15.97 -16.32
N ILE A 244 -55.61 -15.18 -15.67
CA ILE A 244 -57.05 -15.51 -15.53
C ILE A 244 -57.74 -15.64 -16.89
N LEU A 245 -57.31 -14.87 -17.91
CA LEU A 245 -57.84 -14.98 -19.27
C LEU A 245 -57.41 -16.26 -20.00
N ASN A 246 -56.28 -16.86 -19.58
CA ASN A 246 -55.68 -18.05 -20.21
C ASN A 246 -55.96 -19.36 -19.43
N ASP A 247 -56.53 -19.27 -18.22
CA ASP A 247 -56.89 -20.38 -17.33
C ASP A 247 -58.06 -21.24 -17.92
N THR A 248 -57.73 -22.08 -18.93
CA THR A 248 -58.70 -22.92 -19.67
C THR A 248 -59.04 -24.25 -19.00
N ASP A 249 -58.13 -24.83 -18.22
CA ASP A 249 -58.33 -26.09 -17.50
C ASP A 249 -58.81 -25.82 -16.05
N PRO A 250 -59.92 -26.42 -15.57
CA PRO A 250 -60.31 -26.33 -14.16
C PRO A 250 -59.29 -26.92 -13.16
N ASN A 251 -58.45 -27.87 -13.59
CA ASN A 251 -57.51 -28.61 -12.73
C ASN A 251 -56.06 -28.13 -12.79
N SER A 252 -55.72 -27.18 -13.66
CA SER A 252 -54.39 -26.60 -13.80
C SER A 252 -54.44 -25.09 -13.57
N ARG A 253 -53.47 -24.52 -12.85
CA ARG A 253 -53.29 -23.06 -12.68
C ARG A 253 -51.83 -22.70 -12.90
N ASP A 254 -51.59 -21.70 -13.74
CA ASP A 254 -50.26 -21.12 -13.89
C ASP A 254 -50.05 -20.05 -12.81
N TYR A 255 -48.88 -19.99 -12.18
CA TYR A 255 -48.54 -19.07 -11.09
C TYR A 255 -47.22 -18.35 -11.39
N ILE A 256 -47.13 -17.06 -11.10
CA ILE A 256 -45.89 -16.28 -11.25
C ILE A 256 -45.28 -16.09 -9.87
N LEU A 257 -44.04 -16.54 -9.68
CA LEU A 257 -43.31 -16.35 -8.43
C LEU A 257 -42.96 -14.89 -8.20
N SER A 258 -43.27 -14.37 -7.01
CA SER A 258 -42.70 -13.12 -6.49
C SER A 258 -41.35 -13.34 -5.80
N SER A 259 -40.61 -12.25 -5.55
CA SER A 259 -39.43 -12.24 -4.68
C SER A 259 -39.76 -12.72 -3.25
N ALA A 260 -40.96 -12.41 -2.75
CA ALA A 260 -41.44 -12.82 -1.43
C ALA A 260 -41.81 -14.31 -1.35
N ASP A 261 -42.36 -14.89 -2.43
CA ASP A 261 -42.59 -16.34 -2.53
C ASP A 261 -41.27 -17.11 -2.44
N LEU A 262 -40.27 -16.67 -3.22
CA LEU A 262 -38.92 -17.25 -3.23
C LEU A 262 -38.19 -17.11 -1.89
N GLU A 263 -38.25 -15.93 -1.25
CA GLU A 263 -37.65 -15.71 0.07
C GLU A 263 -38.26 -16.63 1.13
N ARG A 264 -39.58 -16.79 1.13
CA ARG A 264 -40.32 -17.57 2.14
C ARG A 264 -40.36 -19.07 1.83
N GLY A 265 -39.88 -19.51 0.66
CA GLY A 265 -40.07 -20.89 0.20
C GLY A 265 -41.55 -21.27 0.09
N ALA A 266 -42.37 -20.32 -0.34
CA ALA A 266 -43.81 -20.36 -0.26
C ALA A 266 -44.49 -20.11 -1.62
N LEU A 267 -45.71 -20.62 -1.80
CA LEU A 267 -46.62 -20.17 -2.86
C LEU A 267 -47.85 -19.51 -2.22
N ARG A 268 -48.18 -18.29 -2.63
CA ARG A 268 -49.45 -17.65 -2.30
C ARG A 268 -50.61 -18.34 -3.02
N VAL A 269 -51.53 -18.93 -2.25
CA VAL A 269 -52.77 -19.52 -2.77
C VAL A 269 -53.76 -18.39 -3.06
N THR A 270 -53.72 -17.90 -4.29
CA THR A 270 -54.68 -16.92 -4.81
C THR A 270 -56.09 -17.51 -4.93
N LYS A 271 -57.12 -16.66 -4.98
CA LYS A 271 -58.54 -17.09 -5.10
C LYS A 271 -58.82 -18.03 -6.29
N ARG A 272 -58.04 -17.95 -7.36
CA ARG A 272 -58.12 -18.87 -8.52
C ARG A 272 -57.52 -20.26 -8.24
N MET A 273 -56.51 -20.33 -7.37
CA MET A 273 -55.89 -21.57 -6.90
C MET A 273 -56.67 -22.24 -5.75
N GLU A 274 -57.42 -21.49 -4.94
CA GLU A 274 -58.26 -22.04 -3.86
C GLU A 274 -59.18 -23.18 -4.33
N ARG A 275 -59.64 -23.13 -5.59
CA ARG A 275 -60.45 -24.20 -6.20
C ARG A 275 -59.71 -25.54 -6.28
N LEU A 276 -58.40 -25.54 -6.59
CA LEU A 276 -57.57 -26.77 -6.61
C LEU A 276 -57.50 -27.42 -5.22
N PHE A 277 -57.44 -26.60 -4.16
CA PHE A 277 -57.28 -27.01 -2.77
C PHE A 277 -58.59 -27.04 -1.97
N SER A 278 -59.74 -26.92 -2.65
CA SER A 278 -61.06 -26.79 -2.03
C SER A 278 -61.48 -28.00 -1.18
N GLY A 279 -61.05 -29.21 -1.56
CA GLY A 279 -61.29 -30.45 -0.81
C GLY A 279 -60.39 -30.65 0.41
N LEU A 280 -59.36 -29.83 0.61
CA LEU A 280 -58.43 -29.97 1.73
C LEU A 280 -59.02 -29.41 3.04
N PRO A 281 -58.54 -29.86 4.22
CA PRO A 281 -58.76 -29.18 5.49
C PRO A 281 -58.07 -27.80 5.55
N PRO A 282 -58.38 -26.95 6.56
CA PRO A 282 -57.76 -25.63 6.71
C PRO A 282 -56.23 -25.64 6.91
N VAL A 283 -55.69 -26.74 7.42
CA VAL A 283 -54.26 -27.05 7.49
C VAL A 283 -54.10 -28.43 6.90
N ALA A 284 -53.31 -28.59 5.83
CA ALA A 284 -53.10 -29.87 5.18
C ALA A 284 -51.62 -30.10 4.89
N TRP A 285 -51.21 -31.37 4.94
CA TRP A 285 -49.94 -31.83 4.41
C TRP A 285 -50.18 -32.39 3.00
N VAL A 286 -49.42 -31.88 2.03
CA VAL A 286 -49.61 -32.13 0.59
C VAL A 286 -48.27 -32.46 -0.06
N SER A 287 -48.33 -33.25 -1.12
CA SER A 287 -47.16 -33.73 -1.85
C SER A 287 -47.20 -33.19 -3.28
N PHE A 288 -46.12 -32.54 -3.71
CA PHE A 288 -45.96 -32.05 -5.07
C PHE A 288 -45.03 -32.97 -5.86
N ARG A 289 -45.52 -33.58 -6.94
CA ARG A 289 -44.70 -34.28 -7.94
C ARG A 289 -43.98 -33.23 -8.78
N THR A 290 -42.66 -33.24 -8.70
CA THR A 290 -41.73 -32.30 -9.34
C THR A 290 -40.77 -33.12 -10.22
N GLY A 291 -41.26 -33.49 -11.40
CA GLY A 291 -40.57 -34.44 -12.29
C GLY A 291 -40.42 -35.83 -11.65
N GLU A 292 -39.19 -36.26 -11.42
CA GLU A 292 -38.87 -37.54 -10.76
C GLU A 292 -38.89 -37.46 -9.22
N SER A 293 -39.05 -36.26 -8.65
CA SER A 293 -39.01 -36.02 -7.20
C SER A 293 -40.40 -35.74 -6.61
N ILE A 294 -40.52 -35.93 -5.30
CA ILE A 294 -41.71 -35.53 -4.52
C ILE A 294 -41.27 -34.51 -3.48
N GLN A 295 -41.82 -33.31 -3.55
CA GLN A 295 -41.63 -32.25 -2.57
C GLN A 295 -42.85 -32.17 -1.64
N GLU A 296 -42.63 -32.49 -0.37
CA GLU A 296 -43.64 -32.37 0.69
C GLU A 296 -43.80 -30.90 1.12
N ALA A 297 -45.03 -30.46 1.41
CA ALA A 297 -45.35 -29.07 1.75
C ALA A 297 -46.60 -28.91 2.65
N TRP A 298 -46.67 -27.77 3.34
CA TRP A 298 -47.77 -27.38 4.23
C TRP A 298 -48.74 -26.41 3.55
N TYR A 299 -49.98 -26.84 3.26
CA TYR A 299 -51.07 -25.94 2.87
C TYR A 299 -51.73 -25.32 4.11
N LEU A 300 -51.74 -23.99 4.18
CA LEU A 300 -52.32 -23.20 5.26
C LEU A 300 -53.41 -22.26 4.70
N ARG A 301 -54.68 -22.69 4.79
CA ARG A 301 -55.83 -21.94 4.24
C ARG A 301 -56.00 -20.56 4.85
N LEU A 302 -55.92 -20.44 6.19
CA LEU A 302 -56.10 -19.16 6.89
C LEU A 302 -55.06 -18.12 6.48
N GLY A 303 -53.85 -18.57 6.14
CA GLY A 303 -52.76 -17.73 5.67
C GLY A 303 -52.64 -17.62 4.15
N GLY A 304 -53.55 -18.26 3.40
CA GLY A 304 -53.52 -18.27 1.93
C GLY A 304 -52.20 -18.70 1.31
N CYS A 305 -51.50 -19.71 1.86
CA CYS A 305 -50.17 -20.11 1.38
C CYS A 305 -49.90 -21.62 1.46
N ILE A 306 -48.89 -22.04 0.69
CA ILE A 306 -48.25 -23.36 0.76
C ILE A 306 -46.78 -23.12 1.14
N LEU A 307 -46.28 -23.76 2.20
CA LEU A 307 -44.92 -23.58 2.73
C LEU A 307 -44.06 -24.85 2.56
N GLY A 308 -42.76 -24.69 2.40
CA GLY A 308 -41.79 -25.80 2.33
C GLY A 308 -41.23 -26.09 0.93
N LEU A 309 -41.46 -25.19 -0.03
CA LEU A 309 -41.03 -25.33 -1.43
C LEU A 309 -39.64 -24.71 -1.71
N GLU A 310 -39.00 -24.09 -0.70
CA GLU A 310 -37.66 -23.49 -0.80
C GLU A 310 -36.58 -24.42 -1.42
N PRO A 311 -36.48 -25.72 -1.05
CA PRO A 311 -35.46 -26.60 -1.60
C PRO A 311 -35.64 -26.81 -3.10
N TRP A 312 -36.89 -26.99 -3.54
CA TRP A 312 -37.24 -27.16 -4.95
C TRP A 312 -37.01 -25.86 -5.74
N PHE A 313 -37.41 -24.69 -5.20
CA PHE A 313 -37.15 -23.40 -5.85
C PHE A 313 -35.66 -23.16 -6.14
N LYS A 314 -34.79 -23.56 -5.21
CA LYS A 314 -33.34 -23.48 -5.37
C LYS A 314 -32.79 -24.51 -6.36
N ALA A 315 -33.31 -25.73 -6.35
CA ALA A 315 -32.87 -26.80 -7.25
C ALA A 315 -33.16 -26.48 -8.71
N GLU A 316 -34.35 -25.94 -9.01
CA GLU A 316 -34.76 -25.50 -10.35
C GLU A 316 -34.21 -24.12 -10.76
N GLY A 317 -33.45 -23.45 -9.88
CA GLY A 317 -32.86 -22.13 -10.16
C GLY A 317 -33.87 -21.01 -10.39
N LEU A 318 -35.03 -21.08 -9.74
CA LEU A 318 -36.15 -20.16 -10.00
C LEU A 318 -35.85 -18.73 -9.53
N VAL A 319 -36.35 -17.77 -10.28
CA VAL A 319 -36.16 -16.32 -10.06
C VAL A 319 -37.51 -15.60 -10.04
N PRO A 320 -37.60 -14.36 -9.55
CA PRO A 320 -38.85 -13.61 -9.60
C PRO A 320 -39.40 -13.54 -11.03
N GLY A 321 -40.71 -13.55 -11.19
CA GLY A 321 -41.36 -13.64 -12.50
C GLY A 321 -41.40 -15.04 -13.11
N SER A 322 -40.69 -16.06 -12.59
CA SER A 322 -40.75 -17.43 -13.13
C SER A 322 -42.17 -18.00 -13.07
N LYS A 323 -42.64 -18.56 -14.19
CA LYS A 323 -43.96 -19.17 -14.31
C LYS A 323 -43.92 -20.65 -13.95
N LEU A 324 -44.76 -21.04 -13.00
CA LEU A 324 -44.97 -22.41 -12.58
C LEU A 324 -46.36 -22.86 -13.01
N ARG A 325 -46.57 -24.16 -13.16
CA ARG A 325 -47.87 -24.76 -13.40
C ARG A 325 -48.20 -25.73 -12.26
N VAL A 326 -49.34 -25.51 -11.61
CA VAL A 326 -49.85 -26.33 -10.51
C VAL A 326 -51.06 -27.10 -11.00
N LYS A 327 -50.96 -28.43 -11.09
CA LYS A 327 -52.06 -29.30 -11.52
C LYS A 327 -52.53 -30.18 -10.36
N ARG A 328 -53.83 -30.44 -10.28
CA ARG A 328 -54.39 -31.46 -9.39
C ARG A 328 -54.36 -32.82 -10.06
N VAL A 329 -53.74 -33.82 -9.44
CA VAL A 329 -53.74 -35.20 -9.97
C VAL A 329 -55.13 -35.81 -9.79
N ALA A 330 -55.67 -36.40 -10.87
CA ALA A 330 -56.99 -37.02 -10.83
C ALA A 330 -56.98 -38.29 -9.96
N GLY A 331 -57.88 -38.37 -8.98
CA GLY A 331 -58.01 -39.52 -8.08
C GLY A 331 -57.17 -39.45 -6.80
N GLU A 332 -56.22 -38.51 -6.70
CA GLU A 332 -55.36 -38.33 -5.52
C GLU A 332 -55.69 -37.00 -4.82
N GLU A 333 -56.24 -37.03 -3.59
CA GLU A 333 -56.77 -35.80 -2.96
C GLU A 333 -55.71 -34.82 -2.45
N ARG A 334 -54.44 -35.23 -2.34
CA ARG A 334 -53.34 -34.42 -1.79
C ARG A 334 -52.07 -34.39 -2.63
N ILE A 335 -52.10 -35.06 -3.78
CA ILE A 335 -50.97 -35.10 -4.68
C ILE A 335 -51.28 -34.14 -5.82
N PHE A 336 -50.36 -33.21 -6.02
CA PHE A 336 -50.42 -32.18 -7.04
C PHE A 336 -49.16 -32.33 -7.90
N GLU A 337 -49.22 -31.91 -9.15
CA GLU A 337 -48.01 -31.75 -9.97
C GLU A 337 -47.59 -30.28 -9.92
N LEU A 338 -46.28 -30.05 -9.80
CA LEU A 338 -45.67 -28.73 -9.78
C LEU A 338 -44.55 -28.74 -10.84
N GLU A 339 -44.74 -27.92 -11.87
CA GLU A 339 -43.91 -27.91 -13.06
C GLU A 339 -43.38 -26.49 -13.31
N ALA A 340 -42.07 -26.32 -13.45
CA ALA A 340 -41.49 -25.07 -13.90
C ALA A 340 -41.65 -24.98 -15.43
N THR A 341 -42.37 -23.97 -15.92
CA THR A 341 -42.69 -23.87 -17.37
C THR A 341 -41.51 -23.42 -18.24
N GLY A 342 -40.42 -22.94 -17.62
CA GLY A 342 -39.32 -22.26 -18.30
C GLY A 342 -39.63 -20.83 -18.75
N GLU A 343 -40.91 -20.42 -18.77
CA GLU A 343 -41.30 -19.05 -19.06
C GLU A 343 -41.11 -18.13 -17.86
N ARG A 344 -40.98 -16.82 -18.14
CA ARG A 344 -40.79 -15.78 -17.13
C ARG A 344 -41.50 -14.50 -17.53
N GLU A 345 -42.27 -13.92 -16.61
CA GLU A 345 -42.88 -12.62 -16.81
C GLU A 345 -41.83 -11.50 -16.63
N ALA A 346 -41.61 -10.71 -17.68
CA ALA A 346 -40.44 -9.83 -17.78
C ALA A 346 -40.46 -8.67 -16.78
N GLU A 347 -41.63 -8.10 -16.53
CA GLU A 347 -41.80 -6.96 -15.64
C GLU A 347 -41.70 -7.40 -14.17
N VAL A 348 -42.39 -8.49 -13.79
CA VAL A 348 -42.27 -9.09 -12.43
C VAL A 348 -40.83 -9.51 -12.14
N TYR A 349 -40.12 -10.09 -13.12
CA TYR A 349 -38.69 -10.37 -12.98
C TYR A 349 -37.86 -9.10 -12.75
N THR A 350 -38.16 -8.02 -13.46
CA THR A 350 -37.41 -6.76 -13.36
C THR A 350 -37.58 -6.14 -11.98
N GLU A 351 -38.82 -5.99 -11.49
CA GLU A 351 -39.07 -5.43 -10.15
C GLU A 351 -38.62 -6.38 -9.03
N GLY A 352 -38.92 -7.68 -9.12
CA GLY A 352 -38.48 -8.65 -8.13
C GLY A 352 -36.95 -8.78 -8.05
N ARG A 353 -36.23 -8.62 -9.17
CA ARG A 353 -34.77 -8.55 -9.17
C ARG A 353 -34.26 -7.27 -8.48
N ARG A 354 -34.92 -6.12 -8.65
CA ARG A 354 -34.58 -4.91 -7.88
C ARG A 354 -34.77 -5.11 -6.38
N VAL A 355 -35.86 -5.75 -5.96
CA VAL A 355 -36.08 -6.11 -4.53
C VAL A 355 -34.93 -6.99 -4.01
N GLN A 356 -34.52 -8.02 -4.76
CA GLN A 356 -33.37 -8.87 -4.40
C GLN A 356 -32.04 -8.11 -4.39
N GLN A 357 -31.85 -7.13 -5.27
CA GLN A 357 -30.64 -6.29 -5.31
C GLN A 357 -30.60 -5.29 -4.14
N LEU A 358 -31.73 -4.66 -3.78
CA LEU A 358 -31.85 -3.81 -2.59
C LEU A 358 -31.56 -4.62 -1.32
N GLU A 359 -32.04 -5.86 -1.24
CA GLU A 359 -31.72 -6.76 -0.14
C GLU A 359 -30.22 -7.13 -0.09
N ALA A 360 -29.59 -7.35 -1.24
CA ALA A 360 -28.14 -7.58 -1.31
C ALA A 360 -27.35 -6.33 -0.87
N LEU A 361 -27.79 -5.13 -1.26
CA LEU A 361 -27.23 -3.86 -0.77
C LEU A 361 -27.40 -3.70 0.74
N TRP A 362 -28.56 -4.07 1.31
CA TRP A 362 -28.76 -4.07 2.76
C TRP A 362 -27.78 -5.00 3.48
N ARG A 363 -27.64 -6.26 3.04
CA ARG A 363 -26.67 -7.20 3.64
C ARG A 363 -25.25 -6.67 3.56
N ARG A 364 -24.89 -6.06 2.43
CA ARG A 364 -23.58 -5.42 2.23
C ARG A 364 -23.38 -4.24 3.17
N ASP A 365 -24.41 -3.42 3.37
CA ASP A 365 -24.31 -2.25 4.26
C ASP A 365 -24.14 -2.64 5.72
N GLN A 366 -24.80 -3.70 6.18
CA GLN A 366 -24.62 -4.25 7.52
C GLN A 366 -23.19 -4.80 7.75
N GLN A 367 -22.45 -5.14 6.69
CA GLN A 367 -21.08 -5.64 6.74
C GLN A 367 -20.02 -4.54 6.56
N GLU A 368 -20.19 -3.67 5.56
CA GLU A 368 -19.22 -2.63 5.19
C GLU A 368 -19.45 -1.29 5.90
N ARG A 369 -20.67 -1.00 6.40
CA ARG A 369 -21.15 0.35 6.79
C ARG A 369 -20.76 1.42 5.76
N MET A 370 -21.45 1.43 4.62
CA MET A 370 -21.16 2.36 3.53
C MET A 370 -21.43 3.82 3.94
N THR A 371 -20.77 4.79 3.34
CA THR A 371 -21.16 6.21 3.50
C THR A 371 -22.52 6.45 2.84
N VAL A 372 -23.24 7.51 3.23
CA VAL A 372 -24.59 7.76 2.68
C VAL A 372 -24.52 8.09 1.19
N GLU A 373 -23.49 8.79 0.71
CA GLU A 373 -23.27 9.05 -0.71
C GLU A 373 -23.14 7.75 -1.51
N ARG A 374 -22.40 6.77 -0.97
CA ARG A 374 -22.22 5.46 -1.60
C ARG A 374 -23.50 4.63 -1.57
N LEU A 375 -24.27 4.70 -0.49
CA LEU A 375 -25.57 4.02 -0.39
C LEU A 375 -26.58 4.60 -1.39
N VAL A 376 -26.74 5.93 -1.44
CA VAL A 376 -27.63 6.62 -2.41
C VAL A 376 -27.20 6.31 -3.84
N MET A 377 -25.90 6.35 -4.15
CA MET A 377 -25.37 5.99 -5.46
C MET A 377 -25.74 4.55 -5.87
N GLU A 378 -25.53 3.57 -5.00
CA GLU A 378 -25.85 2.17 -5.29
C GLU A 378 -27.37 1.94 -5.44
N VAL A 379 -28.20 2.59 -4.62
CA VAL A 379 -29.65 2.60 -4.79
C VAL A 379 -30.02 3.16 -6.18
N MET A 380 -29.52 4.34 -6.53
CA MET A 380 -29.86 5.00 -7.79
C MET A 380 -29.39 4.22 -9.03
N ARG A 381 -28.31 3.45 -8.92
CA ARG A 381 -27.85 2.52 -9.97
C ARG A 381 -28.84 1.38 -10.26
N LEU A 382 -29.71 1.00 -9.32
CA LEU A 382 -30.77 0.01 -9.56
C LEU A 382 -31.97 0.59 -10.32
N PHE A 383 -32.11 1.92 -10.35
CA PHE A 383 -33.23 2.64 -10.94
C PHE A 383 -32.73 3.67 -12.00
N PRO A 384 -32.21 3.21 -13.16
CA PRO A 384 -31.65 4.10 -14.19
C PRO A 384 -32.69 5.05 -14.84
N GLY A 385 -33.98 4.74 -14.73
CA GLY A 385 -35.07 5.66 -15.12
C GLY A 385 -35.23 6.87 -14.18
N GLY A 386 -34.59 6.81 -13.01
CA GLY A 386 -34.72 7.76 -11.92
C GLY A 386 -35.76 7.35 -10.87
N LEU A 387 -35.74 8.05 -9.74
CA LEU A 387 -36.69 7.93 -8.63
C LEU A 387 -37.08 9.31 -8.12
N LYS A 388 -38.30 9.46 -7.61
CA LYS A 388 -38.69 10.64 -6.83
C LYS A 388 -37.94 10.66 -5.50
N GLN A 389 -37.72 11.83 -4.94
CA GLN A 389 -36.99 11.99 -3.68
C GLN A 389 -37.60 11.16 -2.52
N GLU A 390 -38.93 11.07 -2.45
CA GLU A 390 -39.64 10.22 -1.47
C GLU A 390 -39.35 8.72 -1.65
N GLU A 391 -39.18 8.26 -2.89
CA GLU A 391 -38.87 6.86 -3.21
C GLU A 391 -37.41 6.52 -2.89
N ILE A 392 -36.48 7.46 -3.11
CA ILE A 392 -35.08 7.34 -2.69
C ILE A 392 -34.98 7.32 -1.17
N ILE A 393 -35.69 8.22 -0.49
CA ILE A 393 -35.80 8.23 0.98
C ILE A 393 -36.37 6.89 1.47
N GLY A 394 -37.41 6.34 0.82
CA GLY A 394 -37.94 5.02 1.14
C GLY A 394 -36.91 3.88 0.96
N ALA A 395 -36.10 3.94 -0.10
CA ALA A 395 -35.06 2.95 -0.37
C ALA A 395 -33.92 3.00 0.66
N VAL A 396 -33.48 4.21 1.00
CA VAL A 396 -32.46 4.43 2.01
C VAL A 396 -33.00 4.07 3.40
N ALA A 397 -34.24 4.45 3.74
CA ALA A 397 -34.88 4.07 5.00
C ALA A 397 -35.00 2.55 5.19
N ALA A 398 -35.34 1.83 4.11
CA ALA A 398 -35.39 0.36 4.12
C ALA A 398 -34.03 -0.30 4.39
N ILE A 399 -32.93 0.36 4.02
CA ILE A 399 -31.57 -0.16 4.21
C ILE A 399 -30.97 0.32 5.54
N ARG A 400 -31.08 1.62 5.83
CA ARG A 400 -30.54 2.30 7.01
C ARG A 400 -31.42 3.50 7.37
N PRO A 401 -32.39 3.35 8.30
CA PRO A 401 -33.32 4.42 8.70
C PRO A 401 -32.63 5.72 9.12
N GLU A 402 -31.46 5.62 9.75
CA GLU A 402 -30.69 6.74 10.29
C GLU A 402 -30.03 7.60 9.21
N ALA A 403 -29.87 7.11 7.97
CA ALA A 403 -29.26 7.85 6.86
C ALA A 403 -30.26 8.75 6.09
N VAL A 404 -31.55 8.74 6.45
CA VAL A 404 -32.62 9.39 5.69
C VAL A 404 -32.47 10.92 5.64
N GLU A 405 -32.05 11.55 6.73
CA GLU A 405 -31.92 13.02 6.81
C GLU A 405 -30.79 13.56 5.91
N GLU A 406 -29.79 12.74 5.60
CA GLU A 406 -28.65 13.10 4.74
C GLU A 406 -28.97 12.99 3.24
N VAL A 407 -30.01 12.25 2.83
CA VAL A 407 -30.32 11.99 1.41
C VAL A 407 -30.51 13.26 0.57
N PRO A 408 -31.24 14.32 1.00
CA PRO A 408 -31.36 15.54 0.21
C PRO A 408 -30.02 16.26 0.00
N SER A 409 -29.19 16.33 1.05
CA SER A 409 -27.84 16.92 1.01
C SER A 409 -26.94 16.18 0.00
N VAL A 410 -27.01 14.84 -0.03
CA VAL A 410 -26.25 14.02 -0.98
C VAL A 410 -26.70 14.25 -2.43
N LEU A 411 -28.01 14.38 -2.67
CA LEU A 411 -28.57 14.61 -4.01
C LEU A 411 -28.22 16.00 -4.54
N GLU A 412 -28.31 17.04 -3.71
CA GLU A 412 -27.96 18.42 -4.11
C GLU A 412 -26.45 18.67 -4.17
N GLY A 413 -25.66 17.95 -3.36
CA GLY A 413 -24.22 18.16 -3.20
C GLY A 413 -23.32 17.55 -4.30
N GLN A 414 -23.86 16.72 -5.20
CA GLN A 414 -23.07 16.01 -6.22
C GLN A 414 -23.62 16.25 -7.63
N PRO A 415 -22.80 16.69 -8.60
CA PRO A 415 -23.26 17.14 -9.93
C PRO A 415 -23.73 16.01 -10.85
N PHE A 416 -23.57 14.75 -10.44
CA PHE A 416 -24.02 13.57 -11.19
C PHE A 416 -25.40 13.05 -10.76
N TYR A 417 -26.07 13.72 -9.82
CA TYR A 417 -27.51 13.57 -9.60
C TYR A 417 -28.25 14.71 -10.31
N GLU A 418 -29.09 14.36 -11.28
CA GLU A 418 -29.82 15.31 -12.11
C GLU A 418 -31.31 15.26 -11.76
N LEU A 419 -31.89 16.40 -11.34
CA LEU A 419 -33.33 16.51 -11.15
C LEU A 419 -34.02 16.77 -12.50
N THR A 420 -34.87 15.85 -12.95
CA THR A 420 -35.66 16.04 -14.17
C THR A 420 -36.84 16.99 -13.95
N VAL A 421 -37.40 17.50 -15.05
CA VAL A 421 -38.59 18.39 -15.06
C VAL A 421 -39.81 17.76 -14.37
N GLU A 422 -39.86 16.42 -14.28
CA GLU A 422 -40.94 15.66 -13.66
C GLU A 422 -40.77 15.48 -12.13
N GLY A 423 -39.73 16.07 -11.53
CA GLY A 423 -39.41 15.91 -10.11
C GLY A 423 -38.71 14.59 -9.76
N THR A 424 -38.18 13.90 -10.78
CA THR A 424 -37.52 12.60 -10.64
C THR A 424 -36.00 12.81 -10.70
N TRP A 425 -35.27 12.36 -9.68
CA TRP A 425 -33.81 12.39 -9.69
C TRP A 425 -33.27 11.24 -10.54
N ARG A 426 -32.21 11.49 -11.32
CA ARG A 426 -31.48 10.49 -12.11
C ARG A 426 -30.01 10.50 -11.77
N PHE A 427 -29.37 9.33 -11.83
CA PHE A 427 -27.93 9.19 -11.64
C PHE A 427 -27.22 9.08 -12.99
N ASN A 428 -26.48 10.14 -13.36
CA ASN A 428 -25.77 10.19 -14.62
C ASN A 428 -24.34 9.63 -14.47
N GLN A 429 -24.19 8.33 -14.77
CA GLN A 429 -22.91 7.63 -14.69
C GLN A 429 -21.82 8.23 -15.60
N ALA A 430 -22.19 8.87 -16.71
CA ALA A 430 -21.23 9.56 -17.58
C ALA A 430 -20.70 10.85 -16.94
N VAL A 431 -21.57 11.61 -16.25
CA VAL A 431 -21.17 12.79 -15.47
C VAL A 431 -20.37 12.39 -14.23
N GLN A 432 -20.71 11.29 -13.55
CA GLN A 432 -19.86 10.73 -12.48
C GLN A 432 -18.44 10.48 -13.00
N ALA A 433 -18.30 9.70 -14.09
CA ALA A 433 -17.00 9.36 -14.65
C ALA A 433 -16.23 10.58 -15.21
N ALA A 434 -16.92 11.66 -15.58
CA ALA A 434 -16.29 12.93 -15.96
C ALA A 434 -15.82 13.72 -14.72
N TYR A 435 -16.65 13.78 -13.67
CA TYR A 435 -16.33 14.43 -12.41
C TYR A 435 -15.16 13.76 -11.67
N GLU A 436 -15.13 12.43 -11.63
CA GLU A 436 -14.01 11.65 -11.07
C GLU A 436 -12.70 11.88 -11.84
N ARG A 437 -12.76 12.00 -13.17
CA ARG A 437 -11.60 12.37 -13.99
C ARG A 437 -11.12 13.79 -13.67
N LEU A 438 -12.03 14.77 -13.60
CA LEU A 438 -11.69 16.14 -13.23
C LEU A 438 -11.12 16.24 -11.81
N ALA A 439 -11.64 15.45 -10.86
CA ALA A 439 -11.10 15.35 -9.50
C ALA A 439 -9.67 14.77 -9.48
N GLN A 440 -9.38 13.77 -10.31
CA GLN A 440 -8.02 13.23 -10.46
C GLN A 440 -7.07 14.21 -11.17
N GLU A 441 -7.53 14.90 -12.21
CA GLU A 441 -6.76 15.92 -12.94
C GLU A 441 -6.44 17.12 -12.04
N THR A 442 -7.40 17.60 -11.26
CA THR A 442 -7.19 18.69 -10.29
C THR A 442 -6.30 18.28 -9.12
N LEU A 443 -6.31 17.02 -8.69
CA LEU A 443 -5.35 16.50 -7.70
C LEU A 443 -3.92 16.48 -8.29
N ARG A 444 -3.73 15.92 -9.49
CA ARG A 444 -2.42 15.90 -10.17
C ARG A 444 -1.87 17.31 -10.41
N ALA A 445 -2.70 18.23 -10.89
CA ALA A 445 -2.31 19.63 -11.09
C ALA A 445 -1.88 20.31 -9.77
N ARG A 446 -2.51 19.97 -8.63
CA ARG A 446 -2.05 20.45 -7.31
C ARG A 446 -0.70 19.86 -6.91
N GLU A 447 -0.49 18.57 -7.13
CA GLU A 447 0.80 17.91 -6.87
C GLU A 447 1.94 18.48 -7.74
N GLU A 448 1.67 18.71 -9.04
CA GLU A 448 2.60 19.36 -9.97
C GLU A 448 2.94 20.80 -9.54
N VAL A 449 1.95 21.60 -9.13
CA VAL A 449 2.17 22.96 -8.61
C VAL A 449 2.98 22.91 -7.31
N GLU A 450 2.71 21.98 -6.39
CA GLU A 450 3.48 21.85 -5.15
C GLU A 450 4.94 21.46 -5.42
N GLN A 451 5.19 20.57 -6.39
CA GLN A 451 6.54 20.22 -6.84
C GLN A 451 7.25 21.42 -7.49
N ALA A 452 6.58 22.16 -8.36
CA ALA A 452 7.13 23.35 -9.00
C ALA A 452 7.50 24.44 -7.97
N VAL A 453 6.66 24.65 -6.95
CA VAL A 453 6.94 25.57 -5.83
C VAL A 453 8.18 25.13 -5.05
N LYS A 454 8.34 23.83 -4.75
CA LYS A 454 9.53 23.29 -4.08
C LYS A 454 10.80 23.47 -4.92
N GLN A 455 10.74 23.24 -6.23
CA GLN A 455 11.87 23.44 -7.14
C GLN A 455 12.25 24.93 -7.26
N ALA A 456 11.26 25.82 -7.39
CA ALA A 456 11.49 27.27 -7.43
C ALA A 456 12.11 27.80 -6.13
N ALA A 457 11.68 27.28 -4.97
CA ALA A 457 12.28 27.63 -3.68
C ALA A 457 13.76 27.18 -3.60
N ALA A 458 14.08 25.96 -4.02
CA ALA A 458 15.45 25.46 -4.05
C ALA A 458 16.35 26.28 -4.99
N ALA A 459 15.89 26.55 -6.21
CA ALA A 459 16.62 27.38 -7.18
C ALA A 459 16.82 28.83 -6.69
N SER A 460 15.84 29.40 -5.98
CA SER A 460 15.97 30.72 -5.35
C SER A 460 17.01 30.73 -4.23
N GLN A 461 17.08 29.67 -3.43
CA GLN A 461 18.09 29.52 -2.37
C GLN A 461 19.50 29.36 -2.97
N GLU A 462 19.65 28.55 -4.02
CA GLU A 462 20.91 28.39 -4.76
C GLU A 462 21.39 29.71 -5.36
N ALA A 463 20.48 30.46 -6.01
CA ALA A 463 20.76 31.79 -6.55
C ALA A 463 21.21 32.78 -5.46
N GLN A 464 20.64 32.72 -4.25
CA GLN A 464 21.08 33.53 -3.11
C GLN A 464 22.50 33.15 -2.64
N SER A 465 22.83 31.86 -2.53
CA SER A 465 24.21 31.45 -2.19
C SER A 465 25.22 31.90 -3.25
N LEU A 466 24.90 31.77 -4.54
CA LEU A 466 25.77 32.21 -5.64
C LEU A 466 25.94 33.74 -5.67
N LEU A 467 24.93 34.51 -5.25
CA LEU A 467 25.07 35.96 -5.10
C LEU A 467 26.05 36.32 -3.96
N VAL A 468 25.95 35.64 -2.81
CA VAL A 468 26.87 35.86 -1.68
C VAL A 468 28.31 35.47 -2.05
N GLU A 469 28.51 34.33 -2.73
CA GLU A 469 29.84 33.93 -3.23
C GLU A 469 30.40 34.94 -4.24
N LYS A 470 29.57 35.41 -5.18
CA LYS A 470 29.96 36.46 -6.14
C LYS A 470 30.38 37.75 -5.43
N GLU A 471 29.63 38.20 -4.41
CA GLU A 471 29.98 39.40 -3.63
C GLU A 471 31.29 39.20 -2.87
N GLY A 472 31.52 38.02 -2.28
CA GLY A 472 32.79 37.65 -1.65
C GLY A 472 33.97 37.70 -2.63
N LEU A 473 33.85 37.04 -3.77
CA LEU A 473 34.87 37.03 -4.83
C LEU A 473 35.13 38.42 -5.43
N GLN A 474 34.11 39.28 -5.52
CA GLN A 474 34.28 40.68 -5.90
C GLN A 474 35.06 41.48 -4.84
N GLY A 475 34.82 41.22 -3.55
CA GLY A 475 35.62 41.77 -2.46
C GLY A 475 37.09 41.34 -2.51
N GLU A 476 37.35 40.05 -2.72
CA GLU A 476 38.71 39.51 -2.88
C GLU A 476 39.43 40.10 -4.10
N LEU A 477 38.74 40.24 -5.24
CA LEU A 477 39.30 40.84 -6.44
C LEU A 477 39.71 42.30 -6.20
N ILE A 478 38.87 43.08 -5.52
CA ILE A 478 39.18 44.48 -5.14
C ILE A 478 40.39 44.52 -4.20
N TYR A 479 40.45 43.64 -3.21
CA TYR A 479 41.58 43.52 -2.29
C TYR A 479 42.90 43.22 -3.04
N LEU A 480 42.89 42.21 -3.92
CA LEU A 480 44.06 41.83 -4.72
C LEU A 480 44.49 42.93 -5.69
N GLN A 481 43.55 43.64 -6.33
CA GLN A 481 43.87 44.78 -7.21
C GLN A 481 44.54 45.92 -6.44
N ASN A 482 44.06 46.25 -5.24
CA ASN A 482 44.68 47.28 -4.40
C ASN A 482 46.06 46.83 -3.91
N HIS A 483 46.19 45.59 -3.44
CA HIS A 483 47.48 45.06 -2.99
C HIS A 483 48.52 45.02 -4.13
N HIS A 484 48.10 44.68 -5.35
CA HIS A 484 48.98 44.71 -6.51
C HIS A 484 49.47 46.14 -6.83
N ARG A 485 48.57 47.14 -6.82
CA ARG A 485 48.94 48.56 -6.99
C ARG A 485 49.93 49.03 -5.93
N ASP A 486 49.75 48.62 -4.68
CA ASP A 486 50.69 48.95 -3.59
C ASP A 486 52.07 48.29 -3.83
N GLN A 487 52.11 47.04 -4.28
CA GLN A 487 53.36 46.38 -4.67
C GLN A 487 54.04 47.05 -5.86
N GLU A 488 53.30 47.42 -6.91
CA GLU A 488 53.82 48.18 -8.05
C GLU A 488 54.43 49.52 -7.60
N ALA A 489 53.74 50.25 -6.73
CA ALA A 489 54.24 51.50 -6.16
C ALA A 489 55.56 51.31 -5.37
N GLN A 490 55.64 50.25 -4.55
CA GLN A 490 56.87 49.90 -3.82
C GLN A 490 58.03 49.52 -4.76
N LEU A 491 57.75 48.77 -5.83
CA LEU A 491 58.75 48.40 -6.84
C LEU A 491 59.22 49.62 -7.64
N HIS A 492 58.32 50.52 -8.03
CA HIS A 492 58.65 51.77 -8.71
C HIS A 492 59.54 52.67 -7.85
N GLU A 493 59.23 52.81 -6.57
CA GLU A 493 60.06 53.56 -5.61
C GLU A 493 61.44 52.91 -5.41
N LYS A 494 61.52 51.56 -5.36
CA LYS A 494 62.80 50.86 -5.31
C LYS A 494 63.64 51.04 -6.58
N ILE A 495 63.02 50.98 -7.76
CA ILE A 495 63.68 51.25 -9.05
C ILE A 495 64.20 52.69 -9.08
N ARG A 496 63.42 53.66 -8.59
CA ARG A 496 63.82 55.06 -8.49
C ARG A 496 65.08 55.23 -7.64
N ARG A 497 65.09 54.70 -6.41
CA ARG A 497 66.26 54.77 -5.52
C ARG A 497 67.51 54.12 -6.13
N LEU A 498 67.35 52.97 -6.79
CA LEU A 498 68.45 52.28 -7.47
C LEU A 498 69.00 53.10 -8.66
N ARG A 499 68.15 53.85 -9.38
CA ARG A 499 68.60 54.79 -10.42
C ARG A 499 69.36 55.97 -9.81
N GLU A 500 68.82 56.59 -8.77
CA GLU A 500 69.46 57.71 -8.07
C GLU A 500 70.86 57.32 -7.52
N GLN A 501 70.99 56.12 -6.95
CA GLN A 501 72.28 55.55 -6.52
C GLN A 501 73.24 55.26 -7.69
N ASN A 502 72.75 54.74 -8.81
CA ASN A 502 73.57 54.46 -9.99
C ASN A 502 74.11 55.76 -10.62
N ASP A 503 73.27 56.80 -10.71
CA ASP A 503 73.68 58.13 -11.17
C ASP A 503 74.76 58.74 -10.25
N GLU A 504 74.67 58.54 -8.94
CA GLU A 504 75.70 58.98 -7.99
C GLU A 504 77.03 58.22 -8.19
N LEU A 505 76.99 56.90 -8.28
CA LEU A 505 78.16 56.06 -8.58
C LEU A 505 78.79 56.39 -9.94
N GLN A 506 78.00 56.77 -10.94
CA GLN A 506 78.50 57.23 -12.24
C GLN A 506 79.23 58.57 -12.12
N ARG A 507 78.69 59.53 -11.34
CA ARG A 507 79.36 60.81 -11.05
C ARG A 507 80.67 60.60 -10.28
N GLU A 508 80.69 59.68 -9.31
CA GLU A 508 81.91 59.34 -8.58
C GLU A 508 82.96 58.72 -9.49
N ASN A 509 82.59 57.69 -10.28
CA ASN A 509 83.49 57.09 -11.28
C ASN A 509 84.04 58.13 -12.28
N ALA A 510 83.22 59.09 -12.72
CA ALA A 510 83.66 60.18 -13.59
C ALA A 510 84.70 61.10 -12.91
N ARG A 511 84.52 61.42 -11.62
CA ARG A 511 85.50 62.17 -10.82
C ARG A 511 86.82 61.40 -10.70
N THR A 512 86.77 60.13 -10.30
CA THR A 512 87.97 59.28 -10.15
C THR A 512 88.72 59.14 -11.48
N ARG A 513 88.02 59.00 -12.61
CA ARG A 513 88.64 58.99 -13.95
C ARG A 513 89.35 60.31 -14.27
N ALA A 514 88.72 61.45 -13.99
CA ALA A 514 89.32 62.76 -14.20
C ALA A 514 90.53 63.01 -13.28
N GLU A 515 90.53 62.47 -12.07
CA GLU A 515 91.69 62.51 -11.16
C GLU A 515 92.83 61.60 -11.66
N MET A 516 92.52 60.38 -12.10
CA MET A 516 93.48 59.49 -12.74
C MET A 516 94.14 60.14 -13.97
N GLU A 517 93.36 60.83 -14.83
CA GLU A 517 93.93 61.60 -15.96
C GLU A 517 94.91 62.69 -15.50
N LYS A 518 94.58 63.45 -14.44
CA LYS A 518 95.49 64.46 -13.88
C LYS A 518 96.80 63.82 -13.38
N VAL A 519 96.70 62.67 -12.71
CA VAL A 519 97.87 61.92 -12.24
C VAL A 519 98.71 61.39 -13.41
N TYR A 520 98.09 60.86 -14.46
CA TYR A 520 98.81 60.43 -15.67
C TYR A 520 99.52 61.60 -16.35
N ARG A 521 98.87 62.75 -16.55
CA ARG A 521 99.51 63.95 -17.10
C ARG A 521 100.67 64.43 -16.22
N ARG A 522 100.53 64.39 -14.90
CA ARG A 522 101.62 64.78 -13.98
C ARG A 522 102.79 63.79 -14.03
N LYS A 523 102.52 62.49 -14.19
CA LYS A 523 103.54 61.46 -14.42
C LYS A 523 104.29 61.70 -15.73
N GLU A 524 103.59 62.01 -16.82
CA GLU A 524 104.21 62.32 -18.12
C GLU A 524 105.08 63.58 -18.04
N GLN A 525 104.61 64.65 -17.40
CA GLN A 525 105.42 65.85 -17.13
C GLN A 525 106.71 65.52 -16.36
N LEU A 526 106.61 64.76 -15.26
CA LEU A 526 107.77 64.36 -14.47
C LEU A 526 108.73 63.45 -15.28
N GLN A 527 108.22 62.63 -16.20
CA GLN A 527 109.08 61.86 -17.11
C GLN A 527 109.80 62.76 -18.13
N GLN A 528 109.12 63.76 -18.69
CA GLN A 528 109.71 64.76 -19.58
C GLN A 528 110.74 65.66 -18.87
N GLU A 529 110.54 65.99 -17.59
CA GLU A 529 111.50 66.69 -16.74
C GLU A 529 112.73 65.81 -16.39
N LEU A 530 112.53 64.49 -16.25
CA LEU A 530 113.59 63.55 -15.85
C LEU A 530 114.56 63.18 -17.00
N GLU A 531 114.09 63.09 -18.24
CA GLU A 531 114.93 62.75 -19.39
C GLU A 531 116.09 63.74 -19.66
N PRO A 532 115.93 65.08 -19.69
CA PRO A 532 117.06 65.99 -19.83
C PRO A 532 118.02 65.89 -18.64
N ALA A 533 117.53 65.67 -17.41
CA ALA A 533 118.38 65.44 -16.25
C ALA A 533 119.19 64.12 -16.37
N ARG A 534 118.59 63.04 -16.90
CA ARG A 534 119.29 61.79 -17.24
C ARG A 534 120.36 62.01 -18.29
N GLN A 535 120.05 62.72 -19.37
CA GLN A 535 121.01 63.07 -20.42
C GLN A 535 122.16 63.92 -19.87
N GLN A 536 121.88 64.88 -18.99
CA GLN A 536 122.88 65.71 -18.32
C GLN A 536 123.80 64.86 -17.43
N VAL A 537 123.28 63.88 -16.68
CA VAL A 537 124.10 62.93 -15.92
C VAL A 537 124.98 62.07 -16.82
N VAL A 538 124.50 61.65 -18.00
CA VAL A 538 125.32 60.91 -18.99
C VAL A 538 126.43 61.81 -19.56
N ALA A 539 126.11 63.06 -19.92
CA ALA A 539 127.09 64.03 -20.40
C ALA A 539 128.19 64.31 -19.36
N LEU A 540 127.81 64.56 -18.10
CA LEU A 540 128.75 64.77 -16.99
C LEU A 540 129.62 63.53 -16.70
N ARG A 541 129.09 62.31 -16.91
CA ARG A 541 129.91 61.07 -16.82
C ARG A 541 130.95 60.98 -17.93
N ALA A 542 130.55 61.25 -19.18
CA ALA A 542 131.47 61.26 -20.32
C ALA A 542 132.55 62.35 -20.18
N GLU A 543 132.19 63.53 -19.67
CA GLU A 543 133.14 64.59 -19.35
C GLU A 543 134.11 64.17 -18.23
N ARG A 544 133.61 63.52 -17.16
CA ARG A 544 134.46 62.98 -16.09
C ARG A 544 135.45 61.93 -16.60
N GLU A 545 135.03 61.06 -17.52
CA GLU A 545 135.91 60.06 -18.14
C GLU A 545 136.95 60.70 -19.07
N SER A 546 136.56 61.71 -19.85
CA SER A 546 137.49 62.52 -20.67
C SER A 546 138.53 63.23 -19.81
N LEU A 547 138.12 63.84 -18.69
CA LEU A 547 139.03 64.48 -17.74
C LEU A 547 139.95 63.46 -17.05
N ARG A 548 139.43 62.29 -16.65
CA ARG A 548 140.25 61.21 -16.10
C ARG A 548 141.32 60.72 -17.09
N GLY A 549 140.95 60.48 -18.35
CA GLY A 549 141.90 60.11 -19.39
C GLY A 549 142.97 61.18 -19.65
N LYS A 550 142.61 62.47 -19.56
CA LYS A 550 143.59 63.58 -19.61
C LYS A 550 144.54 63.57 -18.41
N VAL A 551 144.06 63.28 -17.20
CA VAL A 551 144.91 63.16 -16.00
C VAL A 551 145.88 61.99 -16.16
N GLU A 552 145.40 60.80 -16.49
CA GLU A 552 146.23 59.61 -16.72
C GLU A 552 147.29 59.85 -17.83
N GLN A 553 146.92 60.59 -18.89
CA GLN A 553 147.85 60.99 -19.96
C GLN A 553 148.88 62.05 -19.51
N LEU A 554 148.52 62.98 -18.61
CA LEU A 554 149.43 63.97 -18.04
C LEU A 554 150.38 63.33 -17.01
N GLU A 555 149.91 62.37 -16.21
CA GLU A 555 150.73 61.60 -15.28
C GLU A 555 151.75 60.73 -16.02
N ALA A 556 151.32 60.02 -17.07
CA ALA A 556 152.22 59.27 -17.95
C ALA A 556 153.27 60.18 -18.61
N ARG A 557 152.88 61.36 -19.09
CA ARG A 557 153.81 62.37 -19.62
C ARG A 557 154.76 62.90 -18.55
N SER A 558 154.31 63.11 -17.32
CA SER A 558 155.15 63.58 -16.20
C SER A 558 156.24 62.56 -15.85
N LEU A 559 155.86 61.29 -15.72
CA LEU A 559 156.81 60.17 -15.53
C LEU A 559 157.78 60.03 -16.71
N GLN A 560 157.28 60.15 -17.94
CA GLN A 560 158.11 60.12 -19.14
C GLN A 560 159.07 61.33 -19.20
N LEU A 561 158.64 62.51 -18.77
CA LEU A 561 159.47 63.72 -18.67
C LEU A 561 160.53 63.58 -17.57
N GLN A 562 160.21 63.00 -16.40
CA GLN A 562 161.20 62.72 -15.37
C GLN A 562 162.27 61.71 -15.83
N SER A 563 161.85 60.63 -16.51
CA SER A 563 162.75 59.65 -17.13
C SER A 563 163.61 60.28 -18.22
N ASN A 564 163.00 61.07 -19.12
CA ASN A 564 163.73 61.80 -20.16
C ASN A 564 164.67 62.86 -19.59
N LEU A 565 164.31 63.56 -18.50
CA LEU A 565 165.16 64.57 -17.87
C LEU A 565 166.37 63.94 -17.19
N SER A 566 166.18 62.84 -16.45
CA SER A 566 167.28 62.12 -15.81
C SER A 566 168.21 61.45 -16.84
N ARG A 567 167.66 60.93 -17.95
CA ARG A 567 168.43 60.49 -19.11
C ARG A 567 169.17 61.64 -19.80
N ALA A 568 168.51 62.77 -20.05
CA ALA A 568 169.10 63.94 -20.66
C ALA A 568 170.18 64.58 -19.78
N MET A 569 170.09 64.47 -18.45
CA MET A 569 171.18 64.86 -17.54
C MET A 569 172.42 63.97 -17.72
N GLN A 570 172.24 62.65 -17.82
CA GLN A 570 173.35 61.71 -18.10
C GLN A 570 173.94 61.93 -19.50
N GLU A 571 173.09 62.12 -20.51
CA GLU A 571 173.51 62.41 -21.88
C GLU A 571 174.19 63.78 -22.00
N ALA A 572 173.72 64.83 -21.31
CA ALA A 572 174.35 66.15 -21.28
C ALA A 572 175.70 66.15 -20.52
N GLN A 573 175.85 65.35 -19.46
CA GLN A 573 177.17 65.15 -18.84
C GLN A 573 178.14 64.43 -19.79
N ALA A 574 177.67 63.44 -20.56
CA ALA A 574 178.47 62.80 -21.60
C ALA A 574 178.78 63.74 -22.79
N GLU A 575 177.85 64.61 -23.18
CA GLU A 575 178.08 65.61 -24.23
C GLU A 575 178.98 66.77 -23.78
N GLN A 576 178.93 67.24 -22.53
CA GLN A 576 179.93 68.20 -22.03
C GLN A 576 181.34 67.63 -22.15
N LEU A 577 181.52 66.34 -21.85
CA LEU A 577 182.80 65.65 -22.03
C LEU A 577 183.20 65.49 -23.51
N ARG A 578 182.24 65.35 -24.43
CA ARG A 578 182.49 65.10 -25.87
C ARG A 578 182.59 66.36 -26.74
N LEU A 579 181.79 67.39 -26.47
CA LEU A 579 181.85 68.68 -27.17
C LEU A 579 183.09 69.49 -26.76
N GLY A 580 183.52 69.36 -25.50
CA GLY A 580 184.83 69.84 -25.03
C GLY A 580 186.03 69.22 -25.76
N GLN A 581 185.83 68.08 -26.45
CA GLN A 581 186.82 67.47 -27.35
C GLN A 581 186.62 67.93 -28.81
N ARG A 582 185.38 68.11 -29.28
CA ARG A 582 185.07 68.39 -30.71
C ARG A 582 185.19 69.84 -31.16
N LEU A 583 184.76 70.85 -30.40
CA LEU A 583 184.77 72.22 -30.93
C LEU A 583 186.19 72.80 -31.01
N LYS A 584 187.12 72.29 -30.19
CA LYS A 584 188.57 72.47 -30.39
C LYS A 584 189.06 72.00 -31.77
N GLU A 585 188.38 71.06 -32.43
CA GLU A 585 188.68 70.65 -33.81
C GLU A 585 188.03 71.58 -34.85
N LEU A 586 186.87 72.18 -34.55
CA LEU A 586 186.08 72.98 -35.50
C LEU A 586 186.38 74.48 -35.49
N GLU A 587 186.78 75.05 -34.34
CA GLU A 587 187.51 76.32 -34.29
C GLU A 587 188.75 76.24 -35.19
N GLY A 588 189.38 75.07 -35.26
CA GLY A 588 190.47 74.78 -36.21
C GLY A 588 190.06 74.75 -37.70
N ARG A 589 188.79 74.49 -38.05
CA ARG A 589 188.36 74.26 -39.46
C ARG A 589 187.53 75.39 -40.07
N LEU A 590 186.55 75.98 -39.38
CA LEU A 590 185.73 77.04 -40.01
C LEU A 590 186.54 78.34 -40.19
N HIS A 591 187.48 78.58 -39.27
CA HIS A 591 188.51 79.61 -39.39
C HIS A 591 189.39 79.42 -40.65
N GLN A 592 189.49 78.20 -41.20
CA GLN A 592 190.14 77.92 -42.49
C GLN A 592 189.19 78.04 -43.70
N SER A 593 187.87 78.02 -43.49
CA SER A 593 186.86 77.87 -44.56
C SER A 593 186.10 79.15 -44.91
N ILE A 594 185.64 79.93 -43.92
CA ILE A 594 185.06 81.25 -44.23
C ILE A 594 186.18 82.21 -44.64
N ILE A 595 187.42 82.04 -44.18
CA ILE A 595 188.59 82.74 -44.75
C ILE A 595 188.85 82.35 -46.22
N ALA A 596 188.38 81.18 -46.70
CA ALA A 596 188.46 80.82 -48.11
C ALA A 596 187.27 81.30 -48.96
N ASN A 597 186.08 81.45 -48.37
CA ASN A 597 184.89 81.99 -49.05
C ASN A 597 184.77 83.53 -48.90
N GLU A 598 185.50 84.12 -47.95
CA GLU A 598 185.80 85.55 -47.82
C GLU A 598 186.11 86.11 -49.20
N ASP A 599 187.04 85.49 -49.92
CA ASP A 599 187.58 86.04 -51.15
C ASP A 599 186.70 85.79 -52.39
N LEU A 600 185.79 84.81 -52.35
CA LEU A 600 184.90 84.48 -53.47
C LEU A 600 183.63 85.36 -53.54
N GLN A 601 183.01 85.71 -52.42
CA GLN A 601 181.89 86.67 -52.46
C GLN A 601 182.34 88.13 -52.44
N ARG A 602 183.50 88.44 -51.83
CA ARG A 602 184.16 89.75 -51.98
C ARG A 602 184.58 90.05 -53.41
N THR A 603 184.70 89.06 -54.30
CA THR A 603 184.96 89.30 -55.73
C THR A 603 183.67 89.43 -56.55
N VAL A 604 182.68 88.55 -56.38
CA VAL A 604 181.48 88.56 -57.26
C VAL A 604 180.54 89.75 -57.04
N VAL A 605 180.32 90.23 -55.80
CA VAL A 605 179.38 91.35 -55.56
C VAL A 605 180.03 92.72 -55.73
N LYS A 606 181.34 92.86 -55.45
CA LYS A 606 182.09 94.08 -55.84
C LYS A 606 181.98 94.35 -57.34
N LEU A 607 182.03 93.30 -58.17
CA LEU A 607 181.80 93.39 -59.63
C LEU A 607 180.34 93.73 -60.04
N GLN A 608 179.37 93.74 -59.11
CA GLN A 608 178.00 94.20 -59.37
C GLN A 608 177.72 95.62 -58.85
N GLU A 609 178.33 96.04 -57.73
CA GLU A 609 178.30 97.45 -57.29
C GLU A 609 178.80 98.38 -58.39
N GLU A 610 179.89 97.98 -59.07
CA GLU A 610 180.54 98.77 -60.12
C GLU A 610 179.67 99.06 -61.35
N ARG A 611 178.69 98.19 -61.71
CA ARG A 611 177.90 98.41 -62.95
C ARG A 611 176.61 99.21 -62.74
N ARG A 612 176.15 99.47 -61.50
CA ARG A 612 174.89 100.19 -61.24
C ARG A 612 174.97 101.49 -60.44
N LEU A 613 176.05 101.73 -59.67
CA LEU A 613 176.48 103.10 -59.33
C LEU A 613 176.73 103.96 -60.60
N LEU A 614 176.78 103.30 -61.76
CA LEU A 614 177.25 103.79 -63.06
C LEU A 614 176.16 104.39 -63.99
N LYS A 615 174.88 103.98 -63.88
CA LYS A 615 173.86 104.39 -64.88
C LYS A 615 172.78 105.38 -64.42
N ARG A 616 172.59 105.63 -63.13
CA ARG A 616 171.57 106.60 -62.63
C ARG A 616 171.98 107.43 -61.38
N ARG A 617 173.24 107.86 -61.28
CA ARG A 617 173.52 109.25 -60.84
C ARG A 617 173.65 110.16 -62.09
N LEU A 618 172.68 110.08 -62.99
CA LEU A 618 172.58 110.88 -64.22
C LEU A 618 171.12 111.38 -64.44
N ASN A 619 170.42 111.88 -63.39
CA ASN A 619 169.12 112.60 -63.54
C ASN A 619 168.64 113.59 -62.42
N HIS A 620 169.49 114.03 -61.48
CA HIS A 620 169.21 115.04 -60.40
C HIS A 620 170.18 116.25 -60.48
N TRP A 621 170.26 116.96 -61.59
CA TRP A 621 169.20 117.88 -61.93
C TRP A 621 168.39 117.49 -63.19
N LEU A 622 168.72 116.39 -63.90
CA LEU A 622 168.30 115.95 -65.27
C LEU A 622 169.16 116.65 -66.35
N VAL A 623 168.88 116.55 -67.66
CA VAL A 623 169.29 117.58 -68.66
C VAL A 623 168.41 118.84 -68.50
N ARG A 624 168.31 119.18 -67.23
CA ARG A 624 167.65 120.25 -66.49
C ARG A 624 168.54 120.47 -65.24
N LEU A 625 169.87 120.24 -65.25
CA LEU A 625 170.90 120.86 -66.13
C LEU A 625 172.05 119.96 -66.67
N ALA A 626 172.93 119.44 -65.80
CA ALA A 626 174.23 118.89 -66.23
C ALA A 626 174.80 117.76 -65.37
N VAL A 627 174.16 116.62 -65.14
CA VAL A 627 172.76 116.20 -65.24
C VAL A 627 172.29 115.39 -64.00
N SER A 628 173.14 115.24 -62.98
CA SER A 628 172.82 114.67 -61.66
C SER A 628 173.77 115.08 -60.56
N ILE A 629 174.99 115.45 -60.90
CA ILE A 629 175.88 114.58 -61.68
C ILE A 629 176.92 114.06 -60.66
N SER A 630 177.61 112.95 -60.87
CA SER A 630 177.63 112.14 -62.07
C SER A 630 177.98 110.69 -61.80
N SER A 631 177.13 109.79 -62.29
CA SER A 631 177.55 108.43 -62.63
C SER A 631 178.34 108.37 -63.96
N LEU A 632 178.55 109.53 -64.59
CA LEU A 632 179.77 109.87 -65.34
C LEU A 632 180.83 110.47 -64.37
N PHE A 633 181.49 109.70 -63.52
CA PHE A 633 181.97 108.39 -63.87
C PHE A 633 182.02 107.52 -62.60
N SER A 634 181.40 106.34 -62.61
CA SER A 634 181.67 105.23 -63.55
C SER A 634 183.09 104.79 -63.41
N ARG A 635 183.26 103.61 -62.82
CA ARG A 635 184.60 103.17 -62.49
C ARG A 635 185.12 104.36 -61.59
N ARG A 636 186.32 104.91 -61.71
CA ARG A 636 187.49 104.22 -62.22
C ARG A 636 187.66 102.96 -61.37
N GLU A 637 187.72 101.79 -62.00
CA GLU A 637 188.95 101.41 -62.71
C GLU A 637 190.06 101.60 -61.66
N ASN A 638 190.44 100.58 -60.92
CA ASN A 638 190.46 99.18 -61.30
C ASN A 638 190.39 98.33 -60.02
N GLY A 639 190.13 97.03 -60.08
CA GLY A 639 190.74 96.16 -61.08
C GLY A 639 192.25 96.03 -60.82
N TYR A 640 192.92 95.00 -61.28
CA TYR A 640 192.43 93.93 -62.15
C TYR A 640 191.39 93.02 -61.49
#